data_AF-A0A849E5V0-F1
#
_entry.id   AF-A0A849E5V0-F1
#
_cell.length_a   1.000
_cell.length_b   1.000
_cell.length_c   1.000
_cell.angle_alpha   90.00
_cell.angle_beta   90.00
_cell.angle_gamma   90.00
#
_symmetry.space_group_name_H-M   'P 1'
#
loop_
_entity.id
_entity.type
_entity.pdbx_description
1 polymer ?
#
loop_
_entity_poly.entity_id
_entity_poly.type
_entity_poly.pdbx_seq_one_letter_code
_entity_poly.pdbx_strand_id
1 'polypeptide(L)'
;DYPDTGLYHPRLPSRITDNLKQLTTVHARKPAGTVGLLIMRSYVLAGNTAHYDGVISALEARGLRVVPAFACGLDSRPAIQQYFQNKGKTTVDAVVSLTGFSLVGGPAYNDAAAASETLSALDVPYVAAQAVEFQSLESWEKSVQGLTPVEATMMVAIPEIDGSTGSLVFGGRSGDVAPGGSRDMQVHNERADMLARRVQRLISLRKSSRAARKVAMVLFNFPPNGGAVGTAAFLSVFASLFNSLKAMQQEGYTVDLPDSVDDLREQLLDGNSTRYGTPANVHAHIEVNDHVRNEIHLADIEKQWGAAPGRHQTDGRSIFVLGAQFGNVFVGIQPAFGYEGDPMRLLFEHGFAPTHAFAGFYRWLRESFQADAVVHFGTHGALEFMPGKQTALSAECWPDRLIADMPNFYLYAGNNPSEGTIAKRRSAATLISYQTPPVTHAGLYRGLLELKSSLERWRALTPEANDERGQLMEMIHAQACAIDLALEGDVWPADEAVEEIGKLTNTVLEYEYSLIPNGLHVVGEGVAPDERAGLLKAMAEAGHELELSDAAATAIAHGKPLPAGEQIAPDAVEALSHANTLLSKDHELPALLHALDAGFIPPAPGGDLIRNPDVLPTGRNMHGFDPMRIPSAFAMKDGESQAARLLARHMEDGNSIPETVALVLWGTDNLKSEGGPIAQALSLLGARPRLDGYGRLCGAELIPLEVLGRPRIDVMLTLSGIFRDLLPLQVKLLAEAAFLAGTAEDETPERNFVRKHVIAHMAEHDCDVETAALRVFSNAEGAYGSNLNQLIDAGCWNEEDELAETYTRRKCFAYGRSGTPLKSPELLNAILKNVDLAYQNLESVELGVTTIDHYFDTLGGISRAVKRSSGTDVPVYVSDQTRSEGKVRTISEQIALETRTRTLNPKWYESLLEHGHEGVRNIEAQVTNTVGWSATTGQVQPWIYKQITQTFVLDEDMRRRLAELNPAASTKLANRLIEASERNYWNPDEETLEALRRAGEELEDIMEGISAEAVA
;
A
#
# COMPACT_ATOMS: atom_id res chain seq x y z
N ASP A 1 -51.78 0.69 6.64
CA ASP A 1 -50.59 1.06 7.42
C ASP A 1 -49.47 0.09 7.14
N TYR A 2 -48.29 0.61 6.80
CA TYR A 2 -47.08 -0.18 6.60
C TYR A 2 -46.19 -0.04 7.83
N PRO A 3 -45.64 -1.14 8.38
CA PRO A 3 -44.82 -1.07 9.58
C PRO A 3 -43.56 -0.23 9.33
N ASP A 4 -43.04 0.38 10.40
CA ASP A 4 -41.74 1.06 10.36
C ASP A 4 -40.61 0.05 10.21
N THR A 5 -40.71 -1.08 10.93
CA THR A 5 -39.76 -2.19 10.86
C THR A 5 -40.51 -3.47 10.49
N GLY A 6 -40.11 -4.12 9.40
CA GLY A 6 -40.86 -5.23 8.83
C GLY A 6 -39.99 -6.20 8.04
N LEU A 7 -40.64 -7.24 7.54
CA LEU A 7 -40.07 -8.27 6.70
C LEU A 7 -40.70 -8.20 5.31
N TYR A 8 -39.93 -8.64 4.32
CA TYR A 8 -40.35 -8.73 2.94
C TYR A 8 -40.10 -10.14 2.38
N HIS A 9 -40.99 -10.64 1.52
CA HIS A 9 -40.69 -11.80 0.70
C HIS A 9 -41.60 -11.87 -0.54
N PRO A 10 -41.08 -12.10 -1.76
CA PRO A 10 -41.87 -12.07 -2.99
C PRO A 10 -43.00 -13.11 -3.04
N ARG A 11 -42.82 -14.25 -2.36
CA ARG A 11 -43.81 -15.33 -2.27
C ARG A 11 -44.91 -15.14 -1.20
N LEU A 12 -44.84 -14.11 -0.36
CA LEU A 12 -45.92 -13.83 0.59
C LEU A 12 -47.10 -13.14 -0.14
N PRO A 13 -48.36 -13.45 0.19
CA PRO A 13 -49.51 -12.83 -0.46
C PRO A 13 -49.54 -11.29 -0.35
N SER A 14 -49.19 -10.76 0.83
CA SER A 14 -49.07 -9.31 1.07
C SER A 14 -47.68 -8.76 0.75
N ARG A 15 -46.71 -9.63 0.40
CA ARG A 15 -45.26 -9.39 0.31
C ARG A 15 -44.57 -8.84 1.56
N ILE A 16 -45.29 -8.17 2.45
CA ILE A 16 -44.82 -7.55 3.68
C ILE A 16 -45.49 -8.21 4.89
N THR A 17 -44.72 -8.43 5.96
CA THR A 17 -45.20 -8.93 7.25
C THR A 17 -44.33 -8.43 8.39
N ASP A 18 -44.84 -8.39 9.61
CA ASP A 18 -44.07 -8.17 10.85
C ASP A 18 -43.82 -9.47 11.62
N ASN A 19 -44.33 -10.60 11.11
CA ASN A 19 -44.29 -11.89 11.76
C ASN A 19 -43.28 -12.82 11.10
N LEU A 20 -42.12 -12.99 11.74
CA LEU A 20 -41.04 -13.87 11.28
C LEU A 20 -41.48 -15.31 10.99
N LYS A 21 -42.51 -15.83 11.70
CA LYS A 21 -43.01 -17.19 11.46
C LYS A 21 -43.63 -17.36 10.07
N GLN A 22 -44.15 -16.30 9.45
CA GLN A 22 -44.72 -16.39 8.10
C GLN A 22 -43.66 -16.62 7.02
N LEU A 23 -42.37 -16.33 7.29
CA LEU A 23 -41.27 -16.70 6.40
C LEU A 23 -40.95 -18.21 6.47
N THR A 24 -41.29 -18.89 7.58
CA THR A 24 -40.99 -20.33 7.74
C THR A 24 -41.82 -21.22 6.83
N THR A 25 -42.99 -20.77 6.35
CA THR A 25 -43.83 -21.50 5.39
C THR A 25 -43.29 -21.49 3.97
N VAL A 26 -42.26 -20.67 3.68
CA VAL A 26 -41.68 -20.52 2.33
C VAL A 26 -40.51 -21.49 2.10
N HIS A 27 -39.86 -21.96 3.16
CA HIS A 27 -38.70 -22.85 3.08
C HIS A 27 -39.08 -24.31 3.41
N ALA A 28 -39.32 -25.11 2.37
CA ALA A 28 -39.82 -26.49 2.51
C ALA A 28 -38.77 -27.52 2.98
N ARG A 29 -37.50 -27.13 3.17
CA ARG A 29 -36.37 -28.02 3.51
C ARG A 29 -35.56 -27.46 4.68
N LYS A 30 -34.84 -28.33 5.39
CA LYS A 30 -33.86 -27.92 6.42
C LYS A 30 -32.79 -27.05 5.74
N PRO A 31 -32.63 -25.77 6.12
CA PRO A 31 -31.73 -24.86 5.42
C PRO A 31 -30.27 -25.20 5.73
N ALA A 32 -29.40 -25.01 4.72
CA ALA A 32 -27.96 -25.10 4.89
C ALA A 32 -27.42 -23.99 5.81
N GLY A 33 -28.07 -22.83 5.81
CA GLY A 33 -27.79 -21.68 6.66
C GLY A 33 -28.88 -20.62 6.57
N THR A 34 -28.80 -19.59 7.39
CA THR A 34 -29.75 -18.47 7.43
C THR A 34 -29.04 -17.15 7.12
N VAL A 35 -29.56 -16.38 6.17
CA VAL A 35 -29.05 -15.06 5.80
C VAL A 35 -30.02 -13.99 6.28
N GLY A 36 -29.54 -13.06 7.11
CA GLY A 36 -30.23 -11.80 7.36
C GLY A 36 -29.98 -10.85 6.19
N LEU A 37 -31.03 -10.42 5.51
CA LEU A 37 -30.91 -9.57 4.32
C LEU A 37 -31.51 -8.20 4.62
N LEU A 38 -30.71 -7.14 4.61
CA LEU A 38 -31.18 -5.77 4.85
C LEU A 38 -31.55 -5.11 3.52
N ILE A 39 -32.76 -4.58 3.43
CA ILE A 39 -33.30 -3.92 2.24
C ILE A 39 -33.95 -2.58 2.60
N MET A 40 -34.13 -1.69 1.62
CA MET A 40 -34.76 -0.41 1.88
C MET A 40 -36.28 -0.48 1.82
N ARG A 41 -36.94 0.13 2.84
CA ARG A 41 -38.39 0.25 2.91
C ARG A 41 -38.98 1.01 1.70
N SER A 42 -38.28 2.03 1.19
CA SER A 42 -38.72 2.85 0.06
C SER A 42 -39.03 2.02 -1.19
N TYR A 43 -38.12 1.11 -1.57
CA TYR A 43 -38.29 0.22 -2.72
C TYR A 43 -39.41 -0.80 -2.52
N VAL A 44 -39.53 -1.34 -1.30
CA VAL A 44 -40.61 -2.28 -0.94
C VAL A 44 -41.98 -1.63 -1.06
N LEU A 45 -42.15 -0.40 -0.57
CA LEU A 45 -43.42 0.33 -0.65
C LEU A 45 -43.75 0.80 -2.07
N ALA A 46 -42.74 1.14 -2.87
CA ALA A 46 -42.92 1.49 -4.28
C ALA A 46 -43.26 0.28 -5.16
N GLY A 47 -43.12 -0.96 -4.64
CA GLY A 47 -43.27 -2.18 -5.44
C GLY A 47 -42.13 -2.40 -6.44
N ASN A 48 -41.06 -1.62 -6.34
CA ASN A 48 -39.91 -1.65 -7.25
C ASN A 48 -38.81 -2.57 -6.68
N THR A 49 -39.12 -3.86 -6.56
CA THR A 49 -38.34 -4.84 -5.76
C THR A 49 -37.66 -5.94 -6.58
N ALA A 50 -37.73 -5.90 -7.92
CA ALA A 50 -37.28 -7.04 -8.73
C ALA A 50 -35.80 -7.39 -8.55
N HIS A 51 -34.94 -6.38 -8.33
CA HIS A 51 -33.55 -6.56 -7.94
C HIS A 51 -33.37 -7.35 -6.62
N TYR A 52 -34.18 -7.08 -5.60
CA TYR A 52 -34.18 -7.85 -4.34
C TYR A 52 -34.73 -9.27 -4.54
N ASP A 53 -35.79 -9.42 -5.33
CA ASP A 53 -36.42 -10.71 -5.62
C ASP A 53 -35.43 -11.69 -6.28
N GLY A 54 -34.58 -11.17 -7.17
CA GLY A 54 -33.51 -11.93 -7.80
C GLY A 54 -32.45 -12.41 -6.81
N VAL A 55 -31.99 -11.56 -5.89
CA VAL A 55 -31.02 -11.96 -4.85
C VAL A 55 -31.62 -12.98 -3.87
N ILE A 56 -32.86 -12.76 -3.43
CA ILE A 56 -33.58 -13.71 -2.57
C ILE A 56 -33.66 -15.07 -3.26
N SER A 57 -34.05 -15.09 -4.54
CA SER A 57 -34.14 -16.33 -5.33
C SER A 57 -32.79 -17.02 -5.50
N ALA A 58 -31.71 -16.28 -5.74
CA ALA A 58 -30.36 -16.83 -5.90
C ALA A 58 -29.84 -17.48 -4.61
N LEU A 59 -30.09 -16.87 -3.44
CA LEU A 59 -29.76 -17.41 -2.13
C LEU A 59 -30.59 -18.66 -1.81
N GLU A 60 -31.90 -18.61 -2.05
CA GLU A 60 -32.80 -19.75 -1.81
C GLU A 60 -32.49 -20.94 -2.71
N ALA A 61 -32.11 -20.71 -3.97
CA ALA A 61 -31.71 -21.75 -4.91
C ALA A 61 -30.49 -22.57 -4.39
N ARG A 62 -29.68 -21.97 -3.51
CA ARG A 62 -28.54 -22.61 -2.83
C ARG A 62 -28.91 -23.28 -1.51
N GLY A 63 -30.21 -23.35 -1.19
CA GLY A 63 -30.70 -23.97 0.04
C GLY A 63 -30.51 -23.11 1.29
N LEU A 64 -30.28 -21.81 1.14
CA LEU A 64 -30.22 -20.86 2.25
C LEU A 64 -31.64 -20.38 2.60
N ARG A 65 -31.89 -20.19 3.90
CA ARG A 65 -33.07 -19.47 4.40
C ARG A 65 -32.76 -17.98 4.38
N VAL A 66 -33.64 -17.16 3.82
CA VAL A 66 -33.43 -15.71 3.73
C VAL A 66 -34.44 -15.02 4.64
N VAL A 67 -33.97 -14.03 5.41
CA VAL A 67 -34.80 -13.17 6.25
C VAL A 67 -34.65 -11.73 5.75
N PRO A 68 -35.41 -11.31 4.72
CA PRO A 68 -35.36 -9.93 4.21
C PRO A 68 -36.08 -9.00 5.17
N ALA A 69 -35.34 -8.09 5.78
CA ALA A 69 -35.81 -7.15 6.78
C ALA A 69 -35.53 -5.70 6.36
N PHE A 70 -36.42 -4.80 6.73
CA PHE A 70 -36.27 -3.37 6.53
C PHE A 70 -36.62 -2.60 7.81
N ALA A 71 -36.06 -1.41 7.94
CA ALA A 71 -36.42 -0.42 8.95
C ALA A 71 -36.80 0.91 8.29
N CYS A 72 -37.40 1.82 9.06
CA CYS A 72 -37.71 3.16 8.61
C CYS A 72 -36.47 4.04 8.70
N GLY A 73 -36.22 4.85 7.67
CA GLY A 73 -35.00 5.66 7.59
C GLY A 73 -33.79 4.87 7.10
N LEU A 74 -32.61 5.26 7.57
CA LEU A 74 -31.31 4.69 7.17
C LEU A 74 -30.57 4.04 8.36
N ASP A 75 -31.31 3.67 9.40
CA ASP A 75 -30.79 2.94 10.55
C ASP A 75 -31.31 1.51 10.52
N SER A 76 -30.42 0.54 10.27
CA SER A 76 -30.78 -0.87 10.14
C SER A 76 -30.88 -1.60 11.49
N ARG A 77 -30.44 -0.98 12.60
CA ARG A 77 -30.39 -1.62 13.92
C ARG A 77 -31.76 -2.15 14.40
N PRO A 78 -32.89 -1.45 14.22
CA PRO A 78 -34.20 -1.97 14.61
C PRO A 78 -34.55 -3.29 13.91
N ALA A 79 -34.24 -3.40 12.61
CA ALA A 79 -34.48 -4.63 11.84
C ALA A 79 -33.61 -5.79 12.34
N ILE A 80 -32.34 -5.51 12.65
CA ILE A 80 -31.39 -6.47 13.19
C ILE A 80 -31.85 -6.99 14.55
N GLN A 81 -32.14 -6.08 15.49
CA GLN A 81 -32.53 -6.42 16.86
C GLN A 81 -33.83 -7.25 16.89
N GLN A 82 -34.78 -6.93 16.01
CA GLN A 82 -36.08 -7.58 15.99
C GLN A 82 -36.08 -8.94 15.26
N TYR A 83 -35.31 -9.08 14.17
CA TYR A 83 -35.43 -10.24 13.27
C TYR A 83 -34.19 -11.10 13.15
N PHE A 84 -33.00 -10.59 13.46
CA PHE A 84 -31.74 -11.36 13.37
C PHE A 84 -31.28 -11.89 14.73
N GLN A 85 -31.86 -11.39 15.83
CA GLN A 85 -31.59 -11.84 17.18
C GLN A 85 -32.84 -12.40 17.85
N ASN A 86 -32.65 -13.33 18.79
CA ASN A 86 -33.69 -13.82 19.67
C ASN A 86 -33.15 -13.89 21.10
N LYS A 87 -33.72 -13.07 21.99
CA LYS A 87 -33.24 -12.92 23.39
C LYS A 87 -31.73 -12.64 23.48
N GLY A 88 -31.24 -11.73 22.61
CA GLY A 88 -29.82 -11.35 22.56
C GLY A 88 -28.88 -12.36 21.89
N LYS A 89 -29.40 -13.49 21.38
CA LYS A 89 -28.58 -14.46 20.62
C LYS A 89 -28.81 -14.29 19.13
N THR A 90 -27.73 -14.24 18.35
CA THR A 90 -27.76 -14.22 16.89
C THR A 90 -28.44 -15.48 16.34
N THR A 91 -29.34 -15.31 15.38
CA THR A 91 -30.13 -16.39 14.75
C THR A 91 -29.88 -16.56 13.25
N VAL A 92 -29.06 -15.68 12.69
CA VAL A 92 -28.57 -15.72 11.31
C VAL A 92 -27.11 -16.20 11.30
N ASP A 93 -26.67 -16.76 10.16
CA ASP A 93 -25.30 -17.24 9.96
C ASP A 93 -24.45 -16.21 9.17
N ALA A 94 -25.09 -15.26 8.49
CA ALA A 94 -24.46 -14.12 7.79
C ALA A 94 -25.46 -12.96 7.65
N VAL A 95 -24.96 -11.73 7.52
CA VAL A 95 -25.73 -10.54 7.20
C VAL A 95 -25.29 -9.99 5.85
N VAL A 96 -26.26 -9.75 4.97
CA VAL A 96 -26.05 -9.12 3.67
C VAL A 96 -26.83 -7.81 3.63
N SER A 97 -26.15 -6.69 3.44
CA SER A 97 -26.80 -5.39 3.23
C SER A 97 -26.95 -5.12 1.73
N LEU A 98 -28.18 -4.90 1.29
CA LEU A 98 -28.52 -4.44 -0.07
C LEU A 98 -29.03 -2.99 -0.08
N THR A 99 -28.73 -2.23 0.99
CA THR A 99 -29.20 -0.84 1.12
C THR A 99 -28.40 0.14 0.27
N GLY A 100 -27.16 -0.21 -0.10
CA GLY A 100 -26.22 0.68 -0.79
C GLY A 100 -25.67 1.81 0.09
N PHE A 101 -25.85 1.75 1.42
CA PHE A 101 -25.38 2.74 2.39
C PHE A 101 -24.73 2.07 3.60
N SER A 102 -24.17 2.88 4.50
CA SER A 102 -23.78 2.43 5.83
C SER A 102 -24.95 1.74 6.55
N LEU A 103 -24.61 0.85 7.48
CA LEU A 103 -25.57 0.19 8.37
C LEU A 103 -26.37 1.20 9.20
N VAL A 104 -25.71 2.28 9.66
CA VAL A 104 -26.27 3.31 10.54
C VAL A 104 -25.98 4.68 9.93
N GLY A 105 -26.85 5.10 9.03
CA GLY A 105 -26.76 6.41 8.39
C GLY A 105 -26.83 6.34 6.87
N GLY A 106 -26.63 7.50 6.25
CA GLY A 106 -26.69 7.69 4.81
C GLY A 106 -25.61 8.62 4.27
N PRO A 107 -25.77 9.10 3.02
CA PRO A 107 -24.76 9.91 2.33
C PRO A 107 -24.47 11.27 2.96
N ALA A 108 -25.29 11.71 3.91
CA ALA A 108 -25.13 12.98 4.62
C ALA A 108 -24.65 12.80 6.07
N TYR A 109 -24.69 11.58 6.61
CA TYR A 109 -24.34 11.28 8.00
C TYR A 109 -24.10 9.79 8.17
N ASN A 110 -22.96 9.39 8.73
CA ASN A 110 -22.63 8.00 9.07
C ASN A 110 -22.21 7.91 10.54
N ASP A 111 -22.75 6.94 11.28
CA ASP A 111 -22.31 6.52 12.62
C ASP A 111 -21.65 5.13 12.56
N ALA A 112 -20.41 5.12 12.08
CA ALA A 112 -19.64 3.88 11.92
C ALA A 112 -19.33 3.18 13.25
N ALA A 113 -19.25 3.94 14.35
CA ALA A 113 -19.02 3.37 15.68
C ALA A 113 -20.21 2.51 16.12
N ALA A 114 -21.43 3.04 15.98
CA ALA A 114 -22.64 2.27 16.28
C ALA A 114 -22.84 1.08 15.32
N ALA A 115 -22.44 1.22 14.06
CA ALA A 115 -22.45 0.13 13.09
C ALA A 115 -21.50 -1.00 13.51
N SER A 116 -20.25 -0.65 13.82
CA SER A 116 -19.21 -1.58 14.29
C SER A 116 -19.61 -2.31 15.57
N GLU A 117 -20.17 -1.59 16.55
CA GLU A 117 -20.69 -2.19 17.80
C GLU A 117 -21.80 -3.22 17.51
N THR A 118 -22.76 -2.85 16.66
CA THR A 118 -23.89 -3.73 16.31
C THR A 118 -23.42 -4.99 15.58
N LEU A 119 -22.51 -4.85 14.61
CA LEU A 119 -21.97 -5.98 13.84
C LEU A 119 -21.07 -6.88 14.69
N SER A 120 -20.24 -6.29 15.55
CA SER A 120 -19.43 -7.04 16.52
C SER A 120 -20.29 -7.84 17.50
N ALA A 121 -21.44 -7.30 17.92
CA ALA A 121 -22.39 -8.01 18.79
C ALA A 121 -23.12 -9.16 18.07
N LEU A 122 -23.32 -9.07 16.75
CA LEU A 122 -23.87 -10.17 15.95
C LEU A 122 -22.84 -11.27 15.72
N ASP A 123 -21.59 -10.87 15.49
CA ASP A 123 -20.44 -11.74 15.20
C ASP A 123 -20.72 -12.75 14.08
N VAL A 124 -21.11 -12.26 12.91
CA VAL A 124 -21.32 -13.05 11.69
C VAL A 124 -20.77 -12.29 10.49
N PRO A 125 -20.45 -12.96 9.38
CA PRO A 125 -19.94 -12.29 8.18
C PRO A 125 -20.91 -11.21 7.72
N TYR A 126 -20.37 -10.02 7.43
CA TYR A 126 -21.10 -8.87 6.94
C TYR A 126 -20.65 -8.52 5.52
N VAL A 127 -21.56 -8.64 4.56
CA VAL A 127 -21.32 -8.30 3.15
C VAL A 127 -22.22 -7.14 2.76
N ALA A 128 -21.64 -6.06 2.22
CA ALA A 128 -22.39 -4.97 1.64
C ALA A 128 -22.32 -5.07 0.10
N ALA A 129 -23.48 -5.18 -0.54
CA ALA A 129 -23.60 -5.21 -1.99
C ALA A 129 -24.56 -4.11 -2.45
N GLN A 130 -24.27 -3.51 -3.61
CA GLN A 130 -24.98 -2.33 -4.09
C GLN A 130 -25.76 -2.58 -5.38
N ALA A 131 -26.80 -1.79 -5.58
CA ALA A 131 -27.45 -1.65 -6.87
C ALA A 131 -27.11 -0.28 -7.47
N VAL A 132 -26.79 -0.24 -8.76
CA VAL A 132 -26.47 1.04 -9.44
C VAL A 132 -27.73 1.86 -9.67
N GLU A 133 -27.68 3.13 -9.30
CA GLU A 133 -28.83 4.04 -9.33
C GLU A 133 -28.60 5.26 -10.24
N PHE A 134 -27.38 5.79 -10.24
CA PHE A 134 -27.04 7.02 -10.94
C PHE A 134 -26.55 6.75 -12.37
N GLN A 135 -26.04 5.54 -12.60
CA GLN A 135 -25.74 5.01 -13.92
C GLN A 135 -26.63 3.81 -14.25
N SER A 136 -26.69 3.44 -15.53
CA SER A 136 -27.37 2.21 -15.93
C SER A 136 -26.49 0.98 -15.74
N LEU A 137 -27.11 -0.20 -15.63
CA LEU A 137 -26.40 -1.48 -15.60
C LEU A 137 -25.46 -1.65 -16.80
N GLU A 138 -25.94 -1.30 -18.01
CA GLU A 138 -25.16 -1.43 -19.24
C GLU A 138 -23.99 -0.44 -19.29
N SER A 139 -24.15 0.74 -18.64
CA SER A 139 -23.06 1.70 -18.48
C SER A 139 -21.99 1.14 -17.53
N TRP A 140 -22.41 0.55 -16.41
CA TRP A 140 -21.49 -0.10 -15.47
C TRP A 140 -20.76 -1.29 -16.13
N GLU A 141 -21.45 -2.13 -16.89
CA GLU A 141 -20.87 -3.27 -17.61
C GLU A 141 -19.76 -2.83 -18.58
N LYS A 142 -19.99 -1.75 -19.35
CA LYS A 142 -19.02 -1.22 -20.31
C LYS A 142 -17.91 -0.37 -19.69
N SER A 143 -18.09 0.09 -18.46
CA SER A 143 -17.15 0.99 -17.78
C SER A 143 -15.88 0.26 -17.34
N VAL A 144 -14.70 0.82 -17.63
CA VAL A 144 -13.42 0.34 -17.07
C VAL A 144 -13.27 0.76 -15.61
N GLN A 145 -13.89 1.87 -15.20
CA GLN A 145 -13.89 2.32 -13.80
C GLN A 145 -14.76 1.41 -12.91
N GLY A 146 -15.88 0.91 -13.44
CA GLY A 146 -16.94 0.29 -12.66
C GLY A 146 -17.91 1.33 -12.12
N LEU A 147 -17.87 1.63 -10.82
CA LEU A 147 -18.75 2.64 -10.22
C LEU A 147 -18.32 4.07 -10.56
N THR A 148 -19.29 4.98 -10.65
CA THR A 148 -18.99 6.42 -10.72
C THR A 148 -18.33 6.89 -9.41
N PRO A 149 -17.53 7.98 -9.42
CA PRO A 149 -16.87 8.47 -8.20
C PRO A 149 -17.80 8.67 -7.00
N VAL A 150 -19.01 9.18 -7.25
CA VAL A 150 -20.02 9.41 -6.20
C VAL A 150 -20.56 8.08 -5.67
N GLU A 151 -20.89 7.13 -6.55
CA GLU A 151 -21.35 5.78 -6.16
C GLU A 151 -20.26 5.02 -5.41
N ALA A 152 -19.01 5.07 -5.86
CA ALA A 152 -17.88 4.40 -5.20
C ALA A 152 -17.70 4.91 -3.77
N THR A 153 -17.77 6.23 -3.56
CA THR A 153 -17.68 6.80 -2.20
C THR A 153 -18.85 6.35 -1.33
N MET A 154 -20.09 6.52 -1.83
CA MET A 154 -21.30 6.25 -1.03
C MET A 154 -21.54 4.77 -0.75
N MET A 155 -21.28 3.91 -1.73
CA MET A 155 -21.66 2.50 -1.70
C MET A 155 -20.50 1.56 -1.34
N VAL A 156 -19.25 2.05 -1.37
CA VAL A 156 -18.06 1.23 -1.08
C VAL A 156 -17.23 1.84 0.04
N ALA A 157 -16.71 3.07 -0.12
CA ALA A 157 -15.81 3.65 0.86
C ALA A 157 -16.46 3.85 2.24
N ILE A 158 -17.71 4.34 2.29
CA ILE A 158 -18.43 4.53 3.56
C ILE A 158 -18.75 3.17 4.24
N PRO A 159 -19.33 2.16 3.56
CA PRO A 159 -19.52 0.84 4.16
C PRO A 159 -18.23 0.12 4.57
N GLU A 160 -17.08 0.41 3.96
CA GLU A 160 -15.78 -0.15 4.40
C GLU A 160 -15.43 0.28 5.83
N ILE A 161 -15.85 1.48 6.25
CA ILE A 161 -15.68 2.03 7.62
C ILE A 161 -16.56 1.25 8.61
N ASP A 162 -17.72 0.73 8.18
CA ASP A 162 -18.54 -0.17 9.00
C ASP A 162 -17.92 -1.58 9.13
N GLY A 163 -16.85 -1.88 8.38
CA GLY A 163 -16.22 -3.21 8.34
C GLY A 163 -16.72 -4.12 7.21
N SER A 164 -17.41 -3.58 6.19
CA SER A 164 -17.81 -4.38 5.03
C SER A 164 -16.63 -4.80 4.15
N THR A 165 -16.80 -5.92 3.46
CA THR A 165 -15.85 -6.47 2.48
C THR A 165 -16.59 -7.03 1.27
N GLY A 166 -15.88 -7.25 0.16
CA GLY A 166 -16.44 -7.93 -1.01
C GLY A 166 -17.50 -7.14 -1.78
N SER A 167 -17.31 -5.82 -1.90
CA SER A 167 -18.15 -4.91 -2.68
C SER A 167 -18.50 -5.48 -4.07
N LEU A 168 -19.80 -5.53 -4.38
CA LEU A 168 -20.31 -6.14 -5.60
C LEU A 168 -21.62 -5.48 -6.03
N VAL A 169 -21.81 -5.32 -7.35
CA VAL A 169 -23.09 -4.89 -7.94
C VAL A 169 -24.01 -6.08 -8.09
N PHE A 170 -25.22 -6.07 -7.55
CA PHE A 170 -26.19 -7.18 -7.73
C PHE A 170 -27.34 -6.84 -8.69
N GLY A 171 -27.49 -5.57 -9.05
CA GLY A 171 -28.61 -5.08 -9.85
C GLY A 171 -28.55 -3.57 -10.04
N GLY A 172 -29.60 -3.00 -10.60
CA GLY A 172 -29.66 -1.58 -10.89
C GLY A 172 -30.72 -1.23 -11.93
N ARG A 173 -30.71 0.01 -12.40
CA ARG A 173 -31.63 0.47 -13.45
C ARG A 173 -31.06 0.16 -14.83
N SER A 174 -31.88 -0.40 -15.72
CA SER A 174 -31.51 -0.57 -17.12
C SER A 174 -31.67 0.74 -17.90
N GLY A 175 -30.75 1.00 -18.83
CA GLY A 175 -30.84 2.08 -19.80
C GLY A 175 -31.75 1.74 -20.99
N ASP A 176 -31.98 0.45 -21.23
CA ASP A 176 -32.73 -0.09 -22.36
C ASP A 176 -34.23 -0.15 -22.06
N VAL A 177 -34.82 1.00 -21.75
CA VAL A 177 -36.26 1.13 -21.51
C VAL A 177 -36.92 1.75 -22.74
N ALA A 178 -38.03 1.14 -23.18
CA ALA A 178 -38.84 1.68 -24.27
C ALA A 178 -39.26 3.14 -23.98
N PRO A 179 -39.42 4.01 -25.00
CA PRO A 179 -39.82 5.40 -24.79
C PRO A 179 -41.12 5.49 -23.97
N GLY A 180 -41.04 6.14 -22.79
CA GLY A 180 -42.15 6.28 -21.85
C GLY A 180 -42.31 5.14 -20.81
N GLY A 181 -41.43 4.14 -20.80
CA GLY A 181 -41.39 3.10 -19.76
C GLY A 181 -40.71 3.59 -18.47
N SER A 182 -41.06 2.96 -17.34
CA SER A 182 -40.40 3.21 -16.05
C SER A 182 -39.02 2.56 -16.00
N ARG A 183 -38.02 3.27 -15.46
CA ARG A 183 -36.68 2.73 -15.18
C ARG A 183 -36.67 1.97 -13.86
N ASP A 184 -37.41 0.88 -13.81
CA ASP A 184 -37.51 0.03 -12.62
C ASP A 184 -36.19 -0.70 -12.34
N MET A 185 -35.97 -1.04 -11.07
CA MET A 185 -34.79 -1.75 -10.61
C MET A 185 -34.84 -3.20 -11.05
N GLN A 186 -33.76 -3.70 -11.64
CA GLN A 186 -33.62 -5.05 -12.15
C GLN A 186 -32.45 -5.78 -11.48
N VAL A 187 -32.55 -7.11 -11.41
CA VAL A 187 -31.45 -7.95 -10.95
C VAL A 187 -30.46 -8.17 -12.09
N HIS A 188 -29.17 -8.14 -11.78
CA HIS A 188 -28.16 -8.69 -12.66
C HIS A 188 -27.91 -10.15 -12.25
N ASN A 189 -28.49 -11.10 -12.98
CA ASN A 189 -28.59 -12.51 -12.55
C ASN A 189 -27.25 -13.15 -12.18
N GLU A 190 -26.22 -12.97 -13.01
CA GLU A 190 -24.92 -13.61 -12.79
C GLU A 190 -24.23 -13.04 -11.54
N ARG A 191 -24.24 -11.73 -11.34
CA ARG A 191 -23.74 -11.10 -10.12
C ARG A 191 -24.51 -11.48 -8.85
N ALA A 192 -25.84 -11.56 -8.92
CA ALA A 192 -26.65 -12.05 -7.80
C ALA A 192 -26.31 -13.51 -7.45
N ASP A 193 -26.02 -14.34 -8.46
CA ASP A 193 -25.54 -15.72 -8.27
C ASP A 193 -24.14 -15.77 -7.62
N MET A 194 -23.21 -14.91 -8.05
CA MET A 194 -21.87 -14.79 -7.44
C MET A 194 -21.96 -14.35 -5.96
N LEU A 195 -22.77 -13.35 -5.65
CA LEU A 195 -23.05 -12.93 -4.27
C LEU A 195 -23.55 -14.12 -3.44
N ALA A 196 -24.52 -14.87 -3.99
CA ALA A 196 -25.08 -16.02 -3.30
C ALA A 196 -24.05 -17.15 -3.10
N ARG A 197 -23.12 -17.37 -4.04
CA ARG A 197 -22.00 -18.33 -3.87
C ARG A 197 -21.07 -17.91 -2.74
N ARG A 198 -20.61 -16.66 -2.72
CA ARG A 198 -19.73 -16.13 -1.67
C ARG A 198 -20.37 -16.25 -0.28
N VAL A 199 -21.62 -15.85 -0.15
CA VAL A 199 -22.37 -15.96 1.11
C VAL A 199 -22.55 -17.42 1.52
N GLN A 200 -22.85 -18.33 0.58
CA GLN A 200 -22.93 -19.77 0.87
C GLN A 200 -21.60 -20.33 1.39
N ARG A 201 -20.47 -19.94 0.78
CA ARG A 201 -19.14 -20.37 1.20
C ARG A 201 -18.79 -19.88 2.60
N LEU A 202 -19.06 -18.61 2.90
CA LEU A 202 -18.87 -18.04 4.25
C LEU A 202 -19.70 -18.78 5.31
N ILE A 203 -20.96 -19.08 5.03
CA ILE A 203 -21.80 -19.86 5.95
C ILE A 203 -21.29 -21.30 6.08
N SER A 204 -20.83 -21.90 4.99
CA SER A 204 -20.26 -23.26 5.03
C SER A 204 -18.99 -23.32 5.88
N LEU A 205 -18.10 -22.32 5.75
CA LEU A 205 -16.90 -22.15 6.56
C LEU A 205 -17.25 -21.99 8.04
N ARG A 206 -18.23 -21.12 8.36
CA ARG A 206 -18.70 -20.92 9.74
C ARG A 206 -19.19 -22.20 10.40
N LYS A 207 -19.91 -23.04 9.64
CA LYS A 207 -20.58 -24.24 10.15
C LYS A 207 -19.70 -25.49 10.11
N SER A 208 -18.59 -25.46 9.39
CA SER A 208 -17.63 -26.57 9.36
C SER A 208 -16.83 -26.63 10.65
N SER A 209 -16.43 -27.84 11.05
CA SER A 209 -15.51 -28.03 12.17
C SER A 209 -14.08 -27.67 11.76
N ARG A 210 -13.33 -26.97 12.62
CA ARG A 210 -11.92 -26.59 12.38
C ARG A 210 -11.05 -27.75 11.88
N ALA A 211 -11.18 -28.95 12.47
CA ALA A 211 -10.43 -30.14 12.05
C ALA A 211 -10.65 -30.57 10.59
N ALA A 212 -11.83 -30.28 10.01
CA ALA A 212 -12.17 -30.66 8.64
C ALA A 212 -11.87 -29.54 7.62
N ARG A 213 -11.53 -28.33 8.08
CA ARG A 213 -11.32 -27.17 7.21
C ARG A 213 -10.01 -27.30 6.46
N LYS A 214 -10.05 -27.07 5.15
CA LYS A 214 -8.87 -26.91 4.30
C LYS A 214 -8.55 -25.44 4.10
N VAL A 215 -7.37 -25.01 4.51
CA VAL A 215 -6.94 -23.61 4.42
C VAL A 215 -5.76 -23.52 3.47
N ALA A 216 -5.84 -22.65 2.47
CA ALA A 216 -4.71 -22.32 1.60
C ALA A 216 -4.05 -21.03 2.10
N MET A 217 -2.80 -21.10 2.52
CA MET A 217 -1.97 -19.95 2.87
C MET A 217 -1.07 -19.61 1.69
N VAL A 218 -1.23 -18.42 1.11
CA VAL A 218 -0.53 -18.01 -0.11
C VAL A 218 0.56 -17.00 0.22
N LEU A 219 1.80 -17.35 -0.08
CA LEU A 219 2.99 -16.50 0.03
C LEU A 219 3.29 -15.83 -1.32
N PHE A 220 3.86 -14.64 -1.27
CA PHE A 220 4.27 -13.91 -2.46
C PHE A 220 5.75 -14.13 -2.79
N ASN A 221 6.06 -14.11 -4.08
CA ASN A 221 7.42 -14.15 -4.60
C ASN A 221 7.58 -13.03 -5.62
N PHE A 222 7.86 -11.83 -5.12
CA PHE A 222 8.03 -10.64 -5.96
C PHE A 222 9.26 -9.84 -5.52
N PRO A 223 10.17 -9.51 -6.44
CA PRO A 223 10.28 -10.03 -7.82
C PRO A 223 10.56 -11.55 -7.86
N PRO A 224 10.13 -12.29 -8.89
CA PRO A 224 10.10 -13.75 -8.85
C PRO A 224 11.51 -14.37 -8.96
N ASN A 225 12.11 -14.67 -7.81
CA ASN A 225 13.36 -15.42 -7.68
C ASN A 225 13.35 -16.24 -6.37
N GLY A 226 14.31 -17.15 -6.18
CA GLY A 226 14.35 -17.99 -4.97
C GLY A 226 14.49 -17.18 -3.68
N GLY A 227 15.32 -16.14 -3.69
CA GLY A 227 15.61 -15.30 -2.51
C GLY A 227 14.50 -14.33 -2.11
N ALA A 228 13.48 -14.15 -2.97
CA ALA A 228 12.37 -13.23 -2.77
C ALA A 228 11.06 -13.92 -2.34
N VAL A 229 11.07 -15.24 -2.14
CA VAL A 229 9.89 -15.93 -1.58
C VAL A 229 9.64 -15.46 -0.14
N GLY A 230 8.40 -15.07 0.15
CA GLY A 230 8.03 -14.43 1.41
C GLY A 230 8.10 -12.90 1.37
N THR A 231 7.86 -12.27 0.21
CA THR A 231 7.79 -10.80 0.15
C THR A 231 6.57 -10.28 0.90
N ALA A 232 6.82 -9.49 1.94
CA ALA A 232 5.81 -8.74 2.67
C ALA A 232 6.45 -7.46 3.26
N ALA A 233 5.67 -6.38 3.37
CA ALA A 233 6.13 -5.15 3.99
C ALA A 233 6.40 -5.38 5.48
N PHE A 234 7.69 -5.33 5.84
CA PHE A 234 8.19 -5.40 7.22
C PHE A 234 7.71 -6.58 8.07
N LEU A 235 7.37 -7.70 7.45
CA LEU A 235 6.91 -8.90 8.14
C LEU A 235 7.98 -9.98 8.02
N SER A 236 8.27 -10.68 9.12
CA SER A 236 8.97 -11.96 9.04
C SER A 236 7.95 -13.06 8.73
N VAL A 237 7.77 -13.33 7.44
CA VAL A 237 6.75 -14.22 6.88
C VAL A 237 6.92 -15.64 7.39
N PHE A 238 8.13 -16.20 7.41
CA PHE A 238 8.30 -17.61 7.80
C PHE A 238 8.03 -17.81 9.30
N ALA A 239 8.49 -16.90 10.16
CA ALA A 239 8.19 -16.94 11.60
C ALA A 239 6.69 -16.72 11.86
N SER A 240 6.08 -15.73 11.19
CA SER A 240 4.65 -15.45 11.28
C SER A 240 3.77 -16.59 10.79
N LEU A 241 4.19 -17.25 9.71
CA LEU A 241 3.54 -18.45 9.16
C LEU A 241 3.63 -19.60 10.14
N PHE A 242 4.82 -19.87 10.70
CA PHE A 242 5.01 -20.91 11.72
C PHE A 242 4.11 -20.66 12.95
N ASN A 243 4.07 -19.42 13.45
CA ASN A 243 3.20 -19.03 14.56
C ASN A 243 1.71 -19.22 14.21
N SER A 244 1.31 -18.90 12.99
CA SER A 244 -0.05 -19.12 12.48
C SER A 244 -0.42 -20.61 12.42
N LEU A 245 0.46 -21.44 11.87
CA LEU A 245 0.28 -22.91 11.81
C LEU A 245 0.18 -23.52 13.21
N LYS A 246 1.04 -23.07 14.13
CA LYS A 246 1.05 -23.51 15.52
C LYS A 246 -0.25 -23.12 16.25
N ALA A 247 -0.72 -21.89 16.07
CA ALA A 247 -1.97 -21.42 16.66
C ALA A 247 -3.18 -22.19 16.10
N MET A 248 -3.20 -22.44 14.78
CA MET A 248 -4.22 -23.28 14.16
C MET A 248 -4.22 -24.71 14.71
N GLN A 249 -3.05 -25.33 14.89
CA GLN A 249 -2.95 -26.67 15.49
C GLN A 249 -3.53 -26.69 16.91
N GLN A 250 -3.18 -25.69 17.73
CA GLN A 250 -3.68 -25.56 19.11
C GLN A 250 -5.20 -25.38 19.19
N GLU A 251 -5.78 -24.67 18.23
CA GLU A 251 -7.22 -24.41 18.12
C GLU A 251 -8.02 -25.55 17.45
N GLY A 252 -7.34 -26.66 17.11
CA GLY A 252 -7.96 -27.90 16.65
C GLY A 252 -8.06 -28.08 15.13
N TYR A 253 -7.31 -27.32 14.34
CA TYR A 253 -7.11 -27.62 12.92
C TYR A 253 -6.17 -28.81 12.75
N THR A 254 -6.35 -29.58 11.66
CA THR A 254 -5.41 -30.64 11.30
C THR A 254 -4.20 -30.03 10.61
N VAL A 255 -3.12 -29.86 11.36
CA VAL A 255 -1.85 -29.27 10.89
C VAL A 255 -0.70 -30.19 11.29
N ASP A 256 0.08 -30.63 10.30
CA ASP A 256 1.34 -31.32 10.51
C ASP A 256 2.43 -30.26 10.68
N LEU A 257 2.61 -29.78 11.92
CA LEU A 257 3.51 -28.67 12.22
C LEU A 257 4.99 -29.10 12.04
N PRO A 258 5.80 -28.37 11.27
CA PRO A 258 7.25 -28.56 11.18
C PRO A 258 7.96 -28.41 12.53
N ASP A 259 9.18 -28.92 12.65
CA ASP A 259 9.92 -28.88 13.92
C ASP A 259 10.42 -27.46 14.28
N SER A 260 10.67 -26.63 13.26
CA SER A 260 11.14 -25.25 13.41
C SER A 260 10.74 -24.37 12.22
N VAL A 261 11.02 -23.06 12.34
CA VAL A 261 10.87 -22.09 11.23
C VAL A 261 11.78 -22.45 10.05
N ASP A 262 12.99 -22.92 10.33
CA ASP A 262 13.94 -23.36 9.30
C ASP A 262 13.46 -24.63 8.57
N ASP A 263 12.94 -25.62 9.30
CA ASP A 263 12.37 -26.83 8.69
C ASP A 263 11.15 -26.49 7.81
N LEU A 264 10.28 -25.57 8.26
CA LEU A 264 9.19 -25.03 7.44
C LEU A 264 9.72 -24.39 6.14
N ARG A 265 10.77 -23.57 6.24
CA ARG A 265 11.38 -22.87 5.09
C ARG A 265 12.04 -23.85 4.13
N GLU A 266 12.82 -24.80 4.61
CA GLU A 266 13.52 -25.82 3.80
C GLU A 266 12.51 -26.69 3.03
N GLN A 267 11.42 -27.12 3.67
CA GLN A 267 10.36 -27.88 3.01
C GLN A 267 9.64 -27.07 1.91
N LEU A 268 9.57 -25.74 2.04
CA LEU A 268 8.92 -24.86 1.07
C LEU A 268 9.84 -24.47 -0.09
N LEU A 269 11.09 -24.11 0.18
CA LEU A 269 12.02 -23.56 -0.81
C LEU A 269 12.89 -24.64 -1.45
N ASP A 270 13.40 -25.57 -0.67
CA ASP A 270 14.45 -26.48 -1.13
C ASP A 270 13.85 -27.80 -1.60
N GLY A 271 13.11 -28.51 -0.74
CA GLY A 271 12.33 -29.72 -1.04
C GLY A 271 12.79 -30.51 -2.28
N ASN A 272 12.07 -30.34 -3.40
CA ASN A 272 12.43 -30.91 -4.70
C ASN A 272 12.77 -29.85 -5.78
N SER A 273 13.06 -28.61 -5.39
CA SER A 273 13.22 -27.46 -6.29
C SER A 273 14.33 -27.67 -7.33
N THR A 274 15.51 -28.15 -6.91
CA THR A 274 16.66 -28.47 -7.79
C THR A 274 16.30 -29.51 -8.85
N ARG A 275 15.45 -30.49 -8.51
CA ARG A 275 15.04 -31.55 -9.44
C ARG A 275 14.21 -31.00 -10.61
N TYR A 276 13.40 -29.97 -10.35
CA TYR A 276 12.49 -29.38 -11.33
C TYR A 276 12.99 -28.05 -11.90
N GLY A 277 14.12 -27.53 -11.41
CA GLY A 277 14.64 -26.23 -11.82
C GLY A 277 13.69 -25.08 -11.46
N THR A 278 12.99 -25.19 -10.32
CA THR A 278 12.03 -24.19 -9.84
C THR A 278 12.61 -23.43 -8.64
N PRO A 279 12.11 -22.21 -8.35
CA PRO A 279 12.59 -21.44 -7.19
C PRO A 279 12.11 -21.99 -5.84
N ALA A 280 11.25 -23.01 -5.85
CA ALA A 280 10.64 -23.59 -4.66
C ALA A 280 10.16 -25.02 -4.89
N ASN A 281 9.73 -25.71 -3.84
CA ASN A 281 9.20 -27.06 -3.87
C ASN A 281 7.94 -27.17 -4.76
N VAL A 282 7.92 -28.15 -5.66
CA VAL A 282 6.76 -28.52 -6.47
C VAL A 282 5.87 -29.47 -5.67
N HIS A 283 4.69 -29.01 -5.26
CA HIS A 283 3.72 -29.80 -4.52
C HIS A 283 2.83 -30.63 -5.44
N ALA A 284 2.33 -30.03 -6.52
CA ALA A 284 1.39 -30.69 -7.43
C ALA A 284 1.65 -30.35 -8.90
N HIS A 285 1.19 -31.24 -9.76
CA HIS A 285 1.23 -31.09 -11.22
C HIS A 285 -0.19 -31.00 -11.76
N ILE A 286 -0.46 -29.97 -12.55
CA ILE A 286 -1.70 -29.84 -13.33
C ILE A 286 -1.38 -30.28 -14.75
N GLU A 287 -1.85 -31.47 -15.13
CA GLU A 287 -1.66 -31.99 -16.49
C GLU A 287 -2.22 -31.03 -17.53
N VAL A 288 -1.50 -30.80 -18.63
CA VAL A 288 -1.92 -29.87 -19.69
C VAL A 288 -3.32 -30.21 -20.23
N ASN A 289 -3.62 -31.50 -20.40
CA ASN A 289 -4.92 -31.95 -20.88
C ASN A 289 -6.06 -31.56 -19.91
N ASP A 290 -5.80 -31.60 -18.60
CA ASP A 290 -6.77 -31.18 -17.59
C ASP A 290 -6.86 -29.65 -17.51
N HIS A 291 -5.75 -28.94 -17.74
CA HIS A 291 -5.78 -27.48 -17.89
C HIS A 291 -6.64 -27.04 -19.07
N VAL A 292 -6.35 -27.55 -20.27
CA VAL A 292 -7.09 -27.24 -21.50
C VAL A 292 -8.56 -27.60 -21.39
N ARG A 293 -8.90 -28.72 -20.72
CA ARG A 293 -10.30 -29.16 -20.59
C ARG A 293 -11.11 -28.28 -19.65
N ASN A 294 -10.53 -27.87 -18.52
CA ASN A 294 -11.28 -27.28 -17.41
C ASN A 294 -11.10 -25.76 -17.30
N GLU A 295 -10.20 -25.15 -18.07
CA GLU A 295 -9.99 -23.69 -18.04
C GLU A 295 -11.01 -22.99 -18.94
N ILE A 296 -12.00 -22.35 -18.32
CA ILE A 296 -13.11 -21.68 -19.01
C ILE A 296 -12.60 -20.49 -19.84
N HIS A 297 -11.56 -19.81 -19.37
CA HIS A 297 -11.00 -18.61 -20.00
C HIS A 297 -9.74 -18.89 -20.81
N LEU A 298 -9.56 -20.14 -21.26
CA LEU A 298 -8.33 -20.59 -21.94
C LEU A 298 -8.00 -19.73 -23.16
N ALA A 299 -8.99 -19.36 -23.97
CA ALA A 299 -8.77 -18.56 -25.17
C ALA A 299 -8.18 -17.16 -24.86
N ASP A 300 -8.60 -16.53 -23.76
CA ASP A 300 -8.06 -15.24 -23.32
C ASP A 300 -6.59 -15.39 -22.88
N ILE A 301 -6.28 -16.49 -22.18
CA ILE A 301 -4.93 -16.81 -21.71
C ILE A 301 -4.02 -17.15 -22.89
N GLU A 302 -4.47 -18.02 -23.81
CA GLU A 302 -3.66 -18.47 -24.94
C GLU A 302 -3.38 -17.36 -25.95
N LYS A 303 -4.32 -16.41 -26.10
CA LYS A 303 -4.10 -15.20 -26.89
C LYS A 303 -2.88 -14.41 -26.39
N GLN A 304 -2.62 -14.45 -25.08
CA GLN A 304 -1.56 -13.69 -24.44
C GLN A 304 -0.27 -14.51 -24.23
N TRP A 305 -0.39 -15.80 -23.91
CA TRP A 305 0.72 -16.64 -23.45
C TRP A 305 1.04 -17.81 -24.38
N GLY A 306 0.36 -17.91 -25.52
CA GLY A 306 0.46 -19.06 -26.42
C GLY A 306 -0.28 -20.29 -25.89
N ALA A 307 -0.14 -21.43 -26.57
CA ALA A 307 -0.85 -22.64 -26.16
C ALA A 307 -0.41 -23.15 -24.78
N ALA A 308 -1.34 -23.71 -24.02
CA ALA A 308 -1.05 -24.37 -22.75
C ALA A 308 0.05 -25.45 -22.90
N PRO A 309 0.99 -25.60 -21.94
CA PRO A 309 1.05 -24.96 -20.61
C PRO A 309 1.73 -23.59 -20.59
N GLY A 310 2.09 -23.01 -21.74
CA GLY A 310 2.94 -21.83 -21.80
C GLY A 310 4.40 -22.14 -21.47
N ARG A 311 5.12 -21.16 -20.90
CA ARG A 311 6.56 -21.25 -20.58
C ARG A 311 6.89 -21.13 -19.10
N HIS A 312 5.93 -20.70 -18.27
CA HIS A 312 6.17 -20.40 -16.86
C HIS A 312 5.79 -21.59 -15.99
N GLN A 313 6.66 -21.95 -15.04
CA GLN A 313 6.43 -23.02 -14.04
C GLN A 313 5.92 -24.33 -14.67
N THR A 314 6.64 -24.85 -15.66
CA THR A 314 6.22 -26.04 -16.42
C THR A 314 7.41 -26.86 -16.92
N ASP A 315 7.21 -28.17 -17.03
CA ASP A 315 8.08 -29.11 -17.79
C ASP A 315 7.62 -29.33 -19.25
N GLY A 316 6.64 -28.54 -19.72
CA GLY A 316 5.99 -28.70 -21.02
C GLY A 316 4.89 -29.77 -21.06
N ARG A 317 4.75 -30.63 -20.04
CA ARG A 317 3.67 -31.62 -19.93
C ARG A 317 2.64 -31.26 -18.86
N SER A 318 3.08 -30.55 -17.84
CA SER A 318 2.29 -30.16 -16.69
C SER A 318 2.66 -28.75 -16.23
N ILE A 319 1.70 -28.08 -15.58
CA ILE A 319 1.91 -26.81 -14.88
C ILE A 319 2.17 -27.14 -13.41
N PHE A 320 3.21 -26.55 -12.82
CA PHE A 320 3.59 -26.78 -11.43
C PHE A 320 2.78 -25.90 -10.47
N VAL A 321 2.41 -26.47 -9.33
CA VAL A 321 1.91 -25.76 -8.16
C VAL A 321 3.01 -25.78 -7.11
N LEU A 322 3.61 -24.62 -6.86
CA LEU A 322 4.70 -24.48 -5.90
C LEU A 322 4.16 -24.32 -4.47
N GLY A 323 4.76 -24.98 -3.50
CA GLY A 323 4.36 -24.96 -2.10
C GLY A 323 4.58 -26.28 -1.36
N ALA A 324 3.99 -26.41 -0.17
CA ALA A 324 3.97 -27.64 0.62
C ALA A 324 2.63 -27.77 1.38
N GLN A 325 2.26 -29.00 1.74
CA GLN A 325 1.03 -29.28 2.47
C GLN A 325 1.34 -29.85 3.87
N PHE A 326 0.74 -29.24 4.88
CA PHE A 326 0.87 -29.55 6.30
C PHE A 326 -0.50 -29.96 6.85
N GLY A 327 -0.84 -31.25 6.78
CA GLY A 327 -2.18 -31.74 7.10
C GLY A 327 -3.26 -31.19 6.15
N ASN A 328 -4.22 -30.43 6.68
CA ASN A 328 -5.26 -29.75 5.89
C ASN A 328 -4.89 -28.30 5.52
N VAL A 329 -3.68 -27.85 5.83
CA VAL A 329 -3.20 -26.53 5.43
C VAL A 329 -2.23 -26.67 4.27
N PHE A 330 -2.50 -26.01 3.15
CA PHE A 330 -1.57 -25.91 2.03
C PHE A 330 -0.91 -24.53 2.05
N VAL A 331 0.41 -24.48 2.09
CA VAL A 331 1.18 -23.25 1.93
C VAL A 331 1.69 -23.19 0.50
N GLY A 332 1.12 -22.30 -0.31
CA GLY A 332 1.44 -22.14 -1.73
C GLY A 332 2.21 -20.86 -2.02
N ILE A 333 3.05 -20.89 -3.05
CA ILE A 333 3.75 -19.70 -3.55
C ILE A 333 3.01 -19.20 -4.78
N GLN A 334 2.54 -17.96 -4.72
CA GLN A 334 1.81 -17.35 -5.81
C GLN A 334 2.69 -17.28 -7.08
N PRO A 335 2.19 -17.74 -8.24
CA PRO A 335 2.92 -17.58 -9.50
C PRO A 335 3.14 -16.11 -9.88
N ALA A 336 4.17 -15.85 -10.68
CA ALA A 336 4.48 -14.53 -11.21
C ALA A 336 3.40 -14.01 -12.19
N PHE A 337 3.36 -12.68 -12.42
CA PHE A 337 2.41 -12.07 -13.36
C PHE A 337 2.66 -12.50 -14.81
N GLY A 338 3.91 -12.77 -15.16
CA GLY A 338 4.37 -13.21 -16.48
C GLY A 338 5.09 -12.12 -17.30
N TYR A 339 5.20 -10.89 -16.80
CA TYR A 339 5.95 -9.81 -17.49
C TYR A 339 7.37 -9.66 -17.00
N GLU A 340 7.65 -10.24 -15.83
CA GLU A 340 8.95 -10.17 -15.21
C GLU A 340 9.96 -10.80 -16.17
N GLY A 341 10.91 -9.98 -16.66
CA GLY A 341 11.92 -10.38 -17.64
C GLY A 341 11.56 -10.21 -19.14
N ASP A 342 10.39 -9.67 -19.51
CA ASP A 342 10.08 -9.26 -20.90
C ASP A 342 9.91 -7.74 -21.03
N PRO A 343 10.98 -7.00 -21.37
CA PRO A 343 10.96 -5.55 -21.50
C PRO A 343 9.92 -5.06 -22.51
N MET A 344 9.72 -5.77 -23.62
CA MET A 344 8.78 -5.33 -24.65
C MET A 344 7.33 -5.37 -24.16
N ARG A 345 6.97 -6.34 -23.31
CA ARG A 345 5.62 -6.40 -22.73
C ARG A 345 5.40 -5.30 -21.69
N LEU A 346 6.41 -4.98 -20.88
CA LEU A 346 6.39 -3.85 -19.93
C LEU A 346 6.08 -2.51 -20.62
N LEU A 347 6.50 -2.39 -21.88
CA LEU A 347 6.36 -1.18 -22.66
C LEU A 347 4.95 -1.02 -23.28
N PHE A 348 4.31 -2.08 -23.77
CA PHE A 348 3.19 -1.94 -24.73
C PHE A 348 1.81 -2.49 -24.29
N GLU A 349 1.69 -3.24 -23.20
CA GLU A 349 0.45 -4.00 -22.94
C GLU A 349 -0.64 -3.27 -22.16
N HIS A 350 -1.86 -3.30 -22.72
CA HIS A 350 -3.13 -3.03 -22.05
C HIS A 350 -4.00 -4.29 -22.07
N GLY A 351 -4.70 -4.60 -20.96
CA GLY A 351 -5.73 -5.64 -20.94
C GLY A 351 -5.22 -7.09 -21.07
N PHE A 352 -4.07 -7.40 -20.47
CA PHE A 352 -3.48 -8.75 -20.49
C PHE A 352 -4.32 -9.78 -19.69
N ALA A 353 -3.99 -11.06 -19.85
CA ALA A 353 -4.55 -12.18 -19.08
C ALA A 353 -3.48 -12.74 -18.11
N PRO A 354 -3.84 -13.40 -17.00
CA PRO A 354 -2.88 -14.13 -16.17
C PRO A 354 -2.19 -15.24 -16.97
N THR A 355 -0.99 -15.65 -16.54
CA THR A 355 -0.32 -16.83 -17.11
C THR A 355 -1.12 -18.11 -16.86
N HIS A 356 -0.84 -19.16 -17.64
CA HIS A 356 -1.38 -20.50 -17.38
C HIS A 356 -1.09 -20.99 -15.96
N ALA A 357 0.11 -20.72 -15.44
CA ALA A 357 0.49 -21.05 -14.07
C ALA A 357 -0.38 -20.34 -13.04
N PHE A 358 -0.58 -19.03 -13.21
CA PHE A 358 -1.38 -18.22 -12.28
C PHE A 358 -2.86 -18.62 -12.26
N ALA A 359 -3.48 -18.78 -13.44
CA ALA A 359 -4.87 -19.24 -13.54
C ALA A 359 -5.03 -20.68 -13.03
N GLY A 360 -4.09 -21.55 -13.41
CA GLY A 360 -4.03 -22.94 -12.97
C GLY A 360 -3.92 -23.07 -11.45
N PHE A 361 -3.10 -22.24 -10.79
CA PHE A 361 -2.92 -22.21 -9.34
C PHE A 361 -4.22 -21.95 -8.59
N TYR A 362 -4.91 -20.83 -8.87
CA TYR A 362 -6.16 -20.50 -8.17
C TYR A 362 -7.30 -21.48 -8.49
N ARG A 363 -7.36 -22.02 -9.71
CA ARG A 363 -8.28 -23.09 -10.04
C ARG A 363 -7.98 -24.37 -9.27
N TRP A 364 -6.70 -24.74 -9.15
CA TRP A 364 -6.28 -25.91 -8.37
C TRP A 364 -6.64 -25.76 -6.88
N LEU A 365 -6.45 -24.57 -6.29
CA LEU A 365 -6.89 -24.28 -4.92
C LEU A 365 -8.40 -24.53 -4.75
N ARG A 366 -9.20 -24.05 -5.70
CA ARG A 366 -10.67 -24.14 -5.66
C ARG A 366 -11.20 -25.55 -5.91
N GLU A 367 -10.68 -26.26 -6.91
CA GLU A 367 -11.30 -27.46 -7.47
C GLU A 367 -10.60 -28.75 -7.06
N SER A 368 -9.27 -28.73 -6.94
CA SER A 368 -8.46 -29.90 -6.61
C SER A 368 -8.16 -29.98 -5.12
N PHE A 369 -7.55 -28.94 -4.55
CA PHE A 369 -7.32 -28.84 -3.11
C PHE A 369 -8.64 -28.66 -2.36
N GLN A 370 -9.57 -27.89 -2.95
CA GLN A 370 -10.88 -27.56 -2.40
C GLN A 370 -10.76 -26.74 -1.11
N ALA A 371 -10.04 -25.63 -1.18
CA ALA A 371 -9.89 -24.70 -0.06
C ALA A 371 -11.27 -24.21 0.44
N ASP A 372 -11.48 -24.29 1.75
CA ASP A 372 -12.61 -23.66 2.44
C ASP A 372 -12.36 -22.16 2.68
N ALA A 373 -11.08 -21.77 2.78
CA ALA A 373 -10.62 -20.39 2.91
C ALA A 373 -9.22 -20.23 2.33
N VAL A 374 -8.93 -19.03 1.84
CA VAL A 374 -7.59 -18.60 1.40
C VAL A 374 -7.11 -17.48 2.32
N VAL A 375 -5.88 -17.58 2.79
CA VAL A 375 -5.19 -16.55 3.56
C VAL A 375 -3.97 -16.10 2.77
N HIS A 376 -3.95 -14.87 2.28
CA HIS A 376 -2.75 -14.30 1.69
C HIS A 376 -1.89 -13.66 2.77
N PHE A 377 -0.59 -13.94 2.75
CA PHE A 377 0.37 -13.48 3.74
C PHE A 377 1.17 -12.30 3.19
N GLY A 378 0.94 -11.11 3.74
CA GLY A 378 1.72 -9.92 3.44
C GLY A 378 1.07 -8.98 2.44
N THR A 379 1.88 -8.04 1.96
CA THR A 379 1.51 -6.99 1.01
C THR A 379 1.91 -7.37 -0.42
N HIS A 380 1.38 -6.67 -1.42
CA HIS A 380 1.72 -6.85 -2.85
C HIS A 380 1.24 -8.15 -3.51
N GLY A 381 0.03 -8.60 -3.17
CA GLY A 381 -0.56 -9.73 -3.87
C GLY A 381 -0.82 -9.42 -5.34
N ALA A 382 -0.46 -10.34 -6.23
CA ALA A 382 -0.66 -10.10 -7.66
C ALA A 382 -2.13 -10.14 -8.07
N LEU A 383 -2.95 -10.89 -7.32
CA LEU A 383 -4.35 -11.16 -7.61
C LEU A 383 -5.19 -9.89 -7.73
N GLU A 384 -5.06 -8.96 -6.79
CA GLU A 384 -5.84 -7.73 -6.75
C GLU A 384 -5.49 -6.76 -7.89
N PHE A 385 -4.26 -6.80 -8.40
CA PHE A 385 -3.79 -5.95 -9.49
C PHE A 385 -4.02 -6.55 -10.89
N MET A 386 -4.56 -7.77 -10.99
CA MET A 386 -4.93 -8.37 -12.28
C MET A 386 -6.01 -7.54 -13.00
N PRO A 387 -6.08 -7.55 -14.35
CA PRO A 387 -6.92 -6.62 -15.10
C PRO A 387 -8.42 -6.77 -14.83
N GLY A 388 -9.09 -5.62 -14.80
CA GLY A 388 -10.50 -5.51 -14.47
C GLY A 388 -10.85 -4.14 -13.91
N LYS A 389 -12.14 -3.96 -13.60
CA LYS A 389 -12.71 -2.70 -13.10
C LYS A 389 -12.08 -2.25 -11.78
N GLN A 390 -11.96 -0.95 -11.54
CA GLN A 390 -11.36 -0.42 -10.30
C GLN A 390 -12.11 -0.88 -9.04
N THR A 391 -13.44 -0.88 -9.09
CA THR A 391 -14.31 -1.34 -8.01
C THR A 391 -15.59 -1.96 -8.56
N ALA A 392 -16.27 -2.74 -7.73
CA ALA A 392 -17.52 -3.44 -8.05
C ALA A 392 -17.41 -4.27 -9.34
N LEU A 393 -16.60 -5.32 -9.25
CA LEU A 393 -16.15 -6.14 -10.38
C LEU A 393 -17.29 -6.89 -11.10
N SER A 394 -17.10 -7.11 -12.41
CA SER A 394 -17.94 -7.98 -13.23
C SER A 394 -17.29 -9.36 -13.44
N ALA A 395 -18.03 -10.29 -14.06
CA ALA A 395 -17.53 -11.61 -14.45
C ALA A 395 -16.39 -11.56 -15.47
N GLU A 396 -16.12 -10.39 -16.05
CA GLU A 396 -15.01 -10.17 -16.98
C GLU A 396 -13.70 -9.81 -16.29
N CYS A 397 -13.74 -9.47 -14.99
CA CYS A 397 -12.57 -9.04 -14.25
C CYS A 397 -11.78 -10.27 -13.75
N TRP A 398 -10.49 -10.32 -14.03
CA TRP A 398 -9.62 -11.43 -13.62
C TRP A 398 -9.58 -11.66 -12.10
N PRO A 399 -9.48 -10.64 -11.24
CA PRO A 399 -9.51 -10.87 -9.80
C PRO A 399 -10.78 -11.62 -9.35
N ASP A 400 -11.94 -11.28 -9.91
CA ASP A 400 -13.22 -11.93 -9.63
C ASP A 400 -13.27 -13.37 -10.15
N ARG A 401 -12.74 -13.63 -11.36
CA ARG A 401 -12.67 -14.98 -11.97
C ARG A 401 -11.75 -15.92 -11.19
N LEU A 402 -10.62 -15.42 -10.72
CA LEU A 402 -9.55 -16.21 -10.11
C LEU A 402 -9.94 -16.61 -8.68
N ILE A 403 -10.29 -15.65 -7.83
CA ILE A 403 -10.72 -15.94 -6.45
C ILE A 403 -12.12 -16.57 -6.39
N ALA A 404 -12.99 -16.18 -7.33
CA ALA A 404 -14.37 -16.64 -7.44
C ALA A 404 -15.16 -16.49 -6.13
N ASP A 405 -15.57 -17.62 -5.55
CA ASP A 405 -16.38 -17.73 -4.35
C ASP A 405 -15.59 -18.10 -3.08
N MET A 406 -14.26 -18.28 -3.18
CA MET A 406 -13.44 -18.64 -2.02
C MET A 406 -13.40 -17.49 -1.01
N PRO A 407 -13.70 -17.74 0.28
CA PRO A 407 -13.46 -16.77 1.34
C PRO A 407 -11.99 -16.37 1.37
N ASN A 408 -11.73 -15.08 1.26
CA ASN A 408 -10.39 -14.53 1.10
C ASN A 408 -10.03 -13.62 2.29
N PHE A 409 -8.98 -13.98 3.00
CA PHE A 409 -8.44 -13.24 4.14
C PHE A 409 -7.01 -12.79 3.82
N TYR A 410 -6.62 -11.63 4.33
CA TYR A 410 -5.27 -11.08 4.12
C TYR A 410 -4.68 -10.62 5.44
N LEU A 411 -3.44 -11.02 5.72
CA LEU A 411 -2.61 -10.32 6.69
C LEU A 411 -1.97 -9.11 5.99
N TYR A 412 -2.27 -7.91 6.46
CA TYR A 412 -1.84 -6.66 5.81
C TYR A 412 -1.21 -5.69 6.81
N ALA A 413 -0.16 -4.96 6.45
CA ALA A 413 0.44 -3.98 7.34
C ALA A 413 -0.57 -2.87 7.69
N GLY A 414 -0.74 -2.58 8.99
CA GLY A 414 -1.68 -1.55 9.46
C GLY A 414 -1.37 -0.15 8.92
N ASN A 415 -0.12 0.08 8.52
CA ASN A 415 0.31 1.33 7.89
C ASN A 415 0.13 1.37 6.36
N ASN A 416 -0.44 0.36 5.70
CA ASN A 416 -0.68 0.41 4.25
C ASN A 416 -2.17 0.34 3.89
N PRO A 417 -2.99 1.34 4.31
CA PRO A 417 -4.43 1.34 4.05
C PRO A 417 -4.76 1.36 2.55
N SER A 418 -3.89 1.95 1.72
CA SER A 418 -4.17 2.17 0.30
C SER A 418 -4.20 0.87 -0.49
N GLU A 419 -3.15 0.05 -0.43
CA GLU A 419 -3.12 -1.23 -1.15
C GLU A 419 -4.07 -2.25 -0.52
N GLY A 420 -4.22 -2.28 0.80
CA GLY A 420 -5.20 -3.16 1.45
C GLY A 420 -6.63 -2.85 1.01
N THR A 421 -6.97 -1.57 0.80
CA THR A 421 -8.28 -1.20 0.25
C THR A 421 -8.48 -1.73 -1.17
N ILE A 422 -7.42 -1.77 -1.99
CA ILE A 422 -7.48 -2.41 -3.32
C ILE A 422 -7.78 -3.91 -3.20
N ALA A 423 -7.13 -4.62 -2.28
CA ALA A 423 -7.45 -6.03 -2.00
C ALA A 423 -8.92 -6.21 -1.55
N LYS A 424 -9.45 -5.35 -0.67
CA LYS A 424 -10.88 -5.39 -0.27
C LYS A 424 -11.82 -5.24 -1.46
N ARG A 425 -11.53 -4.30 -2.36
CA ARG A 425 -12.40 -3.93 -3.49
C ARG A 425 -12.27 -4.87 -4.69
N ARG A 426 -11.10 -5.46 -4.92
CA ARG A 426 -10.82 -6.25 -6.13
C ARG A 426 -10.70 -7.76 -5.87
N SER A 427 -10.28 -8.21 -4.70
CA SER A 427 -10.20 -9.64 -4.38
C SER A 427 -11.19 -10.10 -3.30
N ALA A 428 -12.12 -9.22 -2.90
CA ALA A 428 -13.08 -9.46 -1.84
C ALA A 428 -12.41 -9.88 -0.50
N ALA A 429 -11.22 -9.35 -0.25
CA ALA A 429 -10.45 -9.67 0.93
C ALA A 429 -11.09 -9.09 2.20
N THR A 430 -11.05 -9.86 3.28
CA THR A 430 -11.19 -9.35 4.65
C THR A 430 -9.80 -9.19 5.25
N LEU A 431 -9.45 -7.96 5.59
CA LEU A 431 -8.11 -7.64 6.08
C LEU A 431 -8.02 -7.95 7.57
N ILE A 432 -6.85 -8.40 7.97
CA ILE A 432 -6.42 -8.56 9.35
C ILE A 432 -5.11 -7.77 9.43
N SER A 433 -5.18 -6.58 10.02
CA SER A 433 -4.01 -5.71 10.14
C SER A 433 -2.94 -6.36 11.02
N TYR A 434 -1.67 -6.22 10.66
CA TYR A 434 -0.54 -6.53 11.53
C TYR A 434 0.30 -5.28 11.78
N GLN A 435 1.08 -5.30 12.86
CA GLN A 435 1.88 -4.17 13.30
C GLN A 435 3.12 -3.95 12.42
N THR A 436 3.53 -2.71 12.21
CA THR A 436 4.89 -2.43 11.68
C THR A 436 5.95 -2.67 12.76
N PRO A 437 7.22 -2.93 12.39
CA PRO A 437 8.30 -3.07 13.35
C PRO A 437 8.38 -1.84 14.25
N PRO A 438 8.78 -2.01 15.52
CA PRO A 438 8.99 -0.89 16.40
C PRO A 438 10.05 0.05 15.83
N VAL A 439 9.91 1.35 16.12
CA VAL A 439 10.90 2.35 15.73
C VAL A 439 11.83 2.69 16.90
N THR A 440 13.06 3.03 16.58
CA THR A 440 14.06 3.47 17.54
C THR A 440 14.92 4.59 16.93
N HIS A 441 15.59 5.39 17.77
CA HIS A 441 16.66 6.25 17.30
C HIS A 441 17.81 5.44 16.70
N ALA A 442 18.37 5.93 15.59
CA ALA A 442 19.44 5.30 14.85
C ALA A 442 20.74 5.21 15.67
N GLY A 443 20.99 6.20 16.54
CA GLY A 443 22.25 6.30 17.26
C GLY A 443 23.42 6.62 16.34
N LEU A 444 24.63 6.52 16.88
CA LEU A 444 25.87 6.75 16.14
C LEU A 444 26.80 5.52 16.26
N TYR A 445 27.67 5.35 15.28
CA TYR A 445 28.59 4.20 15.21
C TYR A 445 29.93 4.61 14.60
N ARG A 446 30.99 3.85 14.93
CA ARG A 446 32.36 4.03 14.40
C ARG A 446 32.80 5.51 14.45
N GLY A 447 33.30 6.06 13.34
CA GLY A 447 33.81 7.44 13.27
C GLY A 447 32.80 8.54 13.62
N LEU A 448 31.48 8.28 13.54
CA LEU A 448 30.47 9.25 13.98
C LEU A 448 30.49 9.47 15.50
N LEU A 449 30.81 8.44 16.29
CA LEU A 449 30.95 8.56 17.76
C LEU A 449 32.19 9.38 18.12
N GLU A 450 33.30 9.14 17.43
CA GLU A 450 34.53 9.90 17.62
C GLU A 450 34.33 11.37 17.28
N LEU A 451 33.67 11.64 16.16
CA LEU A 451 33.33 13.00 15.75
C LEU A 451 32.42 13.69 16.77
N LYS A 452 31.37 13.02 17.26
CA LYS A 452 30.48 13.57 18.31
C LYS A 452 31.28 13.96 19.56
N SER A 453 32.19 13.11 20.03
CA SER A 453 33.02 13.42 21.19
C SER A 453 33.87 14.67 20.98
N SER A 454 34.45 14.85 19.79
CA SER A 454 35.20 16.05 19.44
C SER A 454 34.33 17.31 19.40
N LEU A 455 33.12 17.20 18.83
CA LEU A 455 32.14 18.31 18.75
C LEU A 455 31.62 18.73 20.14
N GLU A 456 31.38 17.77 21.03
CA GLU A 456 31.00 18.04 22.42
C GLU A 456 32.12 18.76 23.18
N ARG A 457 33.37 18.32 22.98
CA ARG A 457 34.54 18.99 23.55
C ARG A 457 34.68 20.42 23.01
N TRP A 458 34.47 20.63 21.70
CA TRP A 458 34.45 21.96 21.10
C TRP A 458 33.42 22.88 21.74
N ARG A 459 32.20 22.39 21.98
CA ARG A 459 31.13 23.14 22.65
C ARG A 459 31.44 23.47 24.11
N ALA A 460 32.20 22.62 24.80
CA ALA A 460 32.57 22.81 26.20
C ALA A 460 33.75 23.79 26.40
N LEU A 461 34.46 24.21 25.34
CA LEU A 461 35.59 25.12 25.44
C LEU A 461 35.18 26.52 25.92
N THR A 462 35.97 27.10 26.82
CA THR A 462 35.80 28.50 27.22
C THR A 462 36.35 29.46 26.15
N PRO A 463 35.93 30.74 26.14
CA PRO A 463 36.42 31.73 25.18
C PRO A 463 37.94 31.95 25.20
N GLU A 464 38.62 31.61 26.31
CA GLU A 464 40.05 31.84 26.51
C GLU A 464 40.95 30.71 25.98
N ALA A 465 40.38 29.57 25.59
CA ALA A 465 41.11 28.36 25.17
C ALA A 465 41.47 28.38 23.66
N ASN A 466 42.16 29.42 23.19
CA ASN A 466 42.42 29.64 21.75
C ASN A 466 43.31 28.57 21.10
N ASP A 467 44.36 28.09 21.79
CA ASP A 467 45.28 27.09 21.23
C ASP A 467 44.59 25.72 21.06
N GLU A 468 43.79 25.31 22.06
CA GLU A 468 43.02 24.06 22.01
C GLU A 468 41.91 24.13 20.95
N ARG A 469 41.32 25.32 20.74
CA ARG A 469 40.34 25.56 19.69
C ARG A 469 40.94 25.30 18.30
N GLY A 470 42.13 25.82 18.00
CA GLY A 470 42.80 25.58 16.72
C GLY A 470 43.05 24.08 16.46
N GLN A 471 43.54 23.35 17.46
CA GLN A 471 43.79 21.91 17.34
C GLN A 471 42.51 21.08 17.17
N LEU A 472 41.46 21.41 17.94
CA LEU A 472 40.17 20.72 17.81
C LEU A 472 39.53 20.96 16.45
N MET A 473 39.66 22.16 15.90
CA MET A 473 39.15 22.49 14.57
C MET A 473 39.81 21.61 13.48
N GLU A 474 41.14 21.49 13.48
CA GLU A 474 41.86 20.62 12.55
C GLU A 474 41.47 19.14 12.72
N MET A 475 41.31 18.69 13.97
CA MET A 475 40.90 17.32 14.27
C MET A 475 39.46 17.03 13.84
N ILE A 476 38.51 17.92 14.12
CA ILE A 476 37.11 17.80 13.70
C ILE A 476 37.02 17.76 12.17
N HIS A 477 37.77 18.63 11.48
CA HIS A 477 37.84 18.63 10.03
C HIS A 477 38.38 17.30 9.49
N ALA A 478 39.52 16.83 10.01
CA ALA A 478 40.10 15.55 9.60
C ALA A 478 39.16 14.37 9.86
N GLN A 479 38.46 14.35 11.00
CA GLN A 479 37.45 13.34 11.32
C GLN A 479 36.26 13.41 10.36
N ALA A 480 35.78 14.62 10.02
CA ALA A 480 34.69 14.81 9.07
C ALA A 480 35.08 14.34 7.65
N CYS A 481 36.29 14.64 7.17
CA CYS A 481 36.81 14.14 5.89
C CYS A 481 36.88 12.61 5.87
N ALA A 482 37.37 11.99 6.95
CA ALA A 482 37.53 10.53 7.04
C ALA A 482 36.21 9.75 6.94
N ILE A 483 35.08 10.43 7.16
CA ILE A 483 33.74 9.85 7.05
C ILE A 483 32.88 10.55 5.98
N ASP A 484 33.48 11.22 5.01
CA ASP A 484 32.79 11.84 3.87
C ASP A 484 31.75 12.91 4.26
N LEU A 485 31.92 13.60 5.40
CA LEU A 485 31.10 14.75 5.82
C LEU A 485 31.76 16.11 5.51
N ALA A 486 33.02 16.11 5.07
CA ALA A 486 33.75 17.26 4.55
C ALA A 486 34.64 16.82 3.39
N LEU A 487 34.98 17.73 2.47
CA LEU A 487 35.84 17.41 1.33
C LEU A 487 37.31 17.41 1.73
N GLU A 488 38.08 16.46 1.20
CA GLU A 488 39.54 16.45 1.38
C GLU A 488 40.17 17.68 0.70
N GLY A 489 40.91 18.47 1.47
CA GLY A 489 41.61 19.66 0.97
C GLY A 489 40.84 20.98 1.14
N ASP A 490 39.58 20.94 1.60
CA ASP A 490 38.94 22.13 2.14
C ASP A 490 39.71 22.58 3.39
N VAL A 491 39.99 23.88 3.48
CA VAL A 491 40.55 24.48 4.69
C VAL A 491 39.51 25.43 5.19
N TRP A 492 38.83 25.08 6.28
CA TRP A 492 37.90 26.01 6.93
C TRP A 492 38.67 27.25 7.41
N PRO A 493 38.42 28.44 6.87
CA PRO A 493 38.96 29.67 7.44
C PRO A 493 38.50 29.82 8.90
N ALA A 494 39.32 30.40 9.77
CA ALA A 494 39.01 30.49 11.20
C ALA A 494 37.70 31.26 11.50
N ASP A 495 37.30 32.15 10.60
CA ASP A 495 36.07 32.94 10.62
C ASP A 495 34.82 32.15 10.19
N GLU A 496 34.96 31.12 9.35
CA GLU A 496 33.84 30.27 8.89
C GLU A 496 33.74 28.95 9.67
N ALA A 497 34.85 28.51 10.30
CA ALA A 497 34.94 27.23 11.00
C ALA A 497 33.90 27.05 12.12
N VAL A 498 33.53 28.13 12.82
CA VAL A 498 32.50 28.08 13.87
C VAL A 498 31.13 27.70 13.28
N GLU A 499 30.80 28.25 12.11
CA GLU A 499 29.55 27.98 11.41
C GLU A 499 29.53 26.56 10.84
N GLU A 500 30.62 26.13 10.19
CA GLU A 500 30.76 24.79 9.63
C GLU A 500 30.71 23.70 10.70
N ILE A 501 31.39 23.90 11.84
CA ILE A 501 31.30 23.00 13.00
C ILE A 501 29.87 23.00 13.56
N GLY A 502 29.18 24.14 13.55
CA GLY A 502 27.77 24.24 13.92
C GLY A 502 26.87 23.39 13.03
N LYS A 503 27.01 23.51 11.70
CA LYS A 503 26.29 22.70 10.69
C LYS A 503 26.58 21.21 10.90
N LEU A 504 27.85 20.84 11.04
CA LEU A 504 28.27 19.46 11.27
C LEU A 504 27.67 18.90 12.56
N THR A 505 27.61 19.69 13.63
CA THR A 505 26.98 19.25 14.87
C THR A 505 25.49 18.97 14.70
N ASN A 506 24.78 19.82 13.96
CA ASN A 506 23.36 19.60 13.67
C ASN A 506 23.17 18.35 12.81
N THR A 507 24.03 18.10 11.82
CA THR A 507 23.99 16.87 10.99
C THR A 507 24.22 15.62 11.84
N VAL A 508 25.21 15.62 12.74
CA VAL A 508 25.48 14.47 13.62
C VAL A 508 24.34 14.21 14.59
N LEU A 509 23.74 15.26 15.16
CA LEU A 509 22.54 15.12 16.01
C LEU A 509 21.33 14.61 15.22
N GLU A 510 21.16 15.08 13.97
CA GLU A 510 20.11 14.58 13.08
C GLU A 510 20.28 13.09 12.80
N TYR A 511 21.50 12.61 12.53
CA TYR A 511 21.77 11.18 12.41
C TYR A 511 21.47 10.41 13.68
N GLU A 512 21.94 10.87 14.83
CA GLU A 512 21.75 10.19 16.11
C GLU A 512 20.27 10.00 16.45
N TYR A 513 19.49 11.06 16.31
CA TYR A 513 18.10 11.07 16.72
C TYR A 513 17.14 10.62 15.62
N SER A 514 17.57 10.44 14.37
CA SER A 514 16.70 9.94 13.29
C SER A 514 16.03 8.63 13.71
N LEU A 515 14.73 8.50 13.46
CA LEU A 515 14.00 7.26 13.75
C LEU A 515 14.18 6.27 12.60
N ILE A 516 14.40 5.01 12.96
CA ILE A 516 14.54 3.89 12.04
C ILE A 516 13.68 2.71 12.52
N PRO A 517 13.16 1.87 11.61
CA PRO A 517 12.55 0.61 12.00
C PRO A 517 13.62 -0.33 12.60
N ASN A 518 13.23 -1.11 13.61
CA ASN A 518 14.06 -2.11 14.28
C ASN A 518 13.58 -3.52 13.92
N GLY A 519 14.31 -4.21 13.03
CA GLY A 519 13.97 -5.57 12.59
C GLY A 519 12.69 -5.68 11.76
N LEU A 520 12.04 -6.85 11.84
CA LEU A 520 10.78 -7.18 11.19
C LEU A 520 9.72 -7.55 12.23
N HIS A 521 8.44 -7.34 11.90
CA HIS A 521 7.34 -7.76 12.76
C HIS A 521 7.11 -9.28 12.65
N VAL A 522 6.74 -9.91 13.77
CA VAL A 522 6.37 -11.32 13.83
C VAL A 522 4.94 -11.44 14.35
N VAL A 523 4.02 -11.92 13.51
CA VAL A 523 2.62 -12.14 13.92
C VAL A 523 2.57 -13.17 15.05
N GLY A 524 1.85 -12.82 16.11
CA GLY A 524 1.76 -13.64 17.32
C GLY A 524 2.70 -13.22 18.45
N GLU A 525 3.58 -12.24 18.22
CA GLU A 525 4.51 -11.73 19.22
C GLU A 525 4.14 -10.29 19.60
N GLY A 526 4.08 -10.02 20.91
CA GLY A 526 3.90 -8.65 21.41
C GLY A 526 5.21 -7.88 21.41
N VAL A 527 5.15 -6.56 21.25
CA VAL A 527 6.35 -5.70 21.20
C VAL A 527 7.07 -5.73 22.55
N ALA A 528 8.40 -5.89 22.58
CA ALA A 528 9.15 -5.98 23.83
C ALA A 528 9.09 -4.67 24.65
N PRO A 529 9.19 -4.69 25.99
CA PRO A 529 9.05 -3.48 26.81
C PRO A 529 9.99 -2.32 26.40
N ASP A 530 11.24 -2.62 26.07
CA ASP A 530 12.22 -1.58 25.69
C ASP A 530 11.90 -0.98 24.32
N GLU A 531 11.44 -1.80 23.37
CA GLU A 531 10.98 -1.35 22.05
C GLU A 531 9.69 -0.53 22.15
N ARG A 532 8.76 -0.93 23.03
CA ARG A 532 7.55 -0.14 23.33
C ARG A 532 7.93 1.22 23.91
N ALA A 533 8.94 1.31 24.77
CA ALA A 533 9.38 2.59 25.30
C ALA A 533 9.85 3.55 24.19
N GLY A 534 10.63 3.05 23.22
CA GLY A 534 11.05 3.82 22.05
C GLY A 534 9.87 4.30 21.19
N LEU A 535 8.92 3.40 20.92
CA LEU A 535 7.71 3.72 20.16
C LEU A 535 6.81 4.75 20.88
N LEU A 536 6.61 4.59 22.19
CA LEU A 536 5.82 5.54 23.00
C LEU A 536 6.46 6.94 23.01
N LYS A 537 7.79 7.02 23.01
CA LYS A 537 8.50 8.30 22.87
C LYS A 537 8.24 8.94 21.51
N ALA A 538 8.33 8.18 20.42
CA ALA A 538 8.02 8.67 19.09
C ALA A 538 6.55 9.15 18.98
N MET A 539 5.60 8.40 19.55
CA MET A 539 4.18 8.79 19.60
C MET A 539 3.96 10.07 20.42
N ALA A 540 4.67 10.23 21.54
CA ALA A 540 4.60 11.44 22.35
C ALA A 540 5.12 12.68 21.60
N GLU A 541 6.25 12.54 20.89
CA GLU A 541 6.85 13.60 20.09
C GLU A 541 5.90 14.04 18.95
N ALA A 542 5.34 13.08 18.20
CA ALA A 542 4.52 13.38 17.03
C ALA A 542 3.06 13.76 17.35
N GLY A 543 2.43 13.09 18.33
CA GLY A 543 1.00 13.26 18.64
C GLY A 543 0.70 14.32 19.69
N HIS A 544 1.65 14.63 20.58
CA HIS A 544 1.45 15.53 21.72
C HIS A 544 2.45 16.69 21.76
N GLU A 545 3.37 16.80 20.80
CA GLU A 545 4.50 17.73 20.83
C GLU A 545 5.26 17.65 22.18
N LEU A 546 5.31 16.44 22.76
CA LEU A 546 5.82 16.17 24.10
C LEU A 546 7.15 15.43 24.01
N GLU A 547 8.19 16.01 24.58
CA GLU A 547 9.47 15.33 24.75
C GLU A 547 9.43 14.44 26.01
N LEU A 548 9.28 13.13 25.79
CA LEU A 548 9.23 12.14 26.85
C LEU A 548 10.66 11.72 27.25
N SER A 549 11.02 11.81 28.54
CA SER A 549 12.30 11.29 29.00
C SER A 549 12.36 9.76 28.89
N ASP A 550 13.56 9.21 28.71
CA ASP A 550 13.74 7.75 28.61
C ASP A 550 13.24 7.04 29.89
N ALA A 551 13.38 7.67 31.05
CA ALA A 551 12.89 7.16 32.32
C ALA A 551 11.36 7.14 32.39
N ALA A 552 10.69 8.17 31.87
CA ALA A 552 9.24 8.24 31.77
C ALA A 552 8.69 7.21 30.77
N ALA A 553 9.29 7.12 29.58
CA ALA A 553 8.94 6.14 28.55
C ALA A 553 9.03 4.70 29.08
N THR A 554 10.15 4.38 29.74
CA THR A 554 10.38 3.08 30.38
C THR A 554 9.35 2.81 31.49
N ALA A 555 9.04 3.81 32.32
CA ALA A 555 8.03 3.66 33.36
C ALA A 555 6.65 3.32 32.78
N ILE A 556 6.19 4.04 31.75
CA ILE A 556 4.92 3.77 31.06
C ILE A 556 4.95 2.38 30.42
N ALA A 557 6.02 2.02 29.69
CA ALA A 557 6.15 0.72 29.02
C ALA A 557 6.06 -0.48 29.97
N HIS A 558 6.53 -0.31 31.21
CA HIS A 558 6.43 -1.30 32.30
C HIS A 558 5.19 -1.15 33.19
N GLY A 559 4.30 -0.18 32.94
CA GLY A 559 3.13 0.08 33.77
C GLY A 559 3.49 0.56 35.19
N LYS A 560 4.62 1.25 35.36
CA LYS A 560 5.10 1.82 36.61
C LYS A 560 4.71 3.30 36.72
N PRO A 561 4.61 3.86 37.95
CA PRO A 561 4.41 5.29 38.14
C PRO A 561 5.53 6.11 37.49
N LEU A 562 5.19 7.31 36.99
CA LEU A 562 6.17 8.24 36.43
C LEU A 562 7.25 8.63 37.47
N PRO A 563 8.51 8.84 37.03
CA PRO A 563 9.56 9.37 37.87
C PRO A 563 9.19 10.71 38.51
N ALA A 564 9.72 10.97 39.71
CA ALA A 564 9.50 12.24 40.40
C ALA A 564 10.11 13.41 39.59
N GLY A 565 9.31 14.43 39.28
CA GLY A 565 9.74 15.62 38.54
C GLY A 565 9.24 15.69 37.10
N GLU A 566 8.69 14.60 36.55
CA GLU A 566 8.04 14.58 35.24
C GLU A 566 6.69 15.31 35.28
N GLN A 567 6.51 16.32 34.44
CA GLN A 567 5.28 17.11 34.32
C GLN A 567 4.59 16.81 32.99
N ILE A 568 4.05 15.61 32.86
CA ILE A 568 3.30 15.18 31.68
C ILE A 568 1.81 15.33 31.98
N ALA A 569 1.05 15.84 31.00
CA ALA A 569 -0.38 16.02 31.14
C ALA A 569 -1.10 14.66 31.37
N PRO A 570 -2.06 14.55 32.30
CA PRO A 570 -2.68 13.27 32.66
C PRO A 570 -3.35 12.53 31.49
N ASP A 571 -3.93 13.27 30.56
CA ASP A 571 -4.54 12.77 29.32
C ASP A 571 -3.51 12.14 28.37
N ALA A 572 -2.34 12.76 28.20
CA ALA A 572 -1.25 12.18 27.42
C ALA A 572 -0.72 10.89 28.07
N VAL A 573 -0.61 10.84 29.41
CA VAL A 573 -0.22 9.62 30.12
C VAL A 573 -1.27 8.51 29.94
N GLU A 574 -2.56 8.84 29.99
CA GLU A 574 -3.65 7.90 29.76
C GLU A 574 -3.61 7.33 28.34
N ALA A 575 -3.46 8.20 27.32
CA ALA A 575 -3.35 7.80 25.92
C ALA A 575 -2.15 6.88 25.67
N LEU A 576 -0.96 7.25 26.15
CA LEU A 576 0.26 6.45 26.01
C LEU A 576 0.15 5.11 26.77
N SER A 577 -0.46 5.11 27.96
CA SER A 577 -0.68 3.88 28.74
C SER A 577 -1.68 2.94 28.05
N HIS A 578 -2.70 3.51 27.39
CA HIS A 578 -3.66 2.74 26.59
C HIS A 578 -2.95 2.09 25.40
N ALA A 579 -2.18 2.86 24.62
CA ALA A 579 -1.39 2.35 23.51
C ALA A 579 -0.41 1.25 23.96
N ASN A 580 0.31 1.45 25.08
CA ASN A 580 1.19 0.44 25.65
C ASN A 580 0.47 -0.88 25.97
N THR A 581 -0.76 -0.78 26.50
CA THR A 581 -1.56 -1.97 26.82
C THR A 581 -1.92 -2.76 25.55
N LEU A 582 -2.29 -2.07 24.48
CA LEU A 582 -2.62 -2.71 23.19
C LEU A 582 -1.37 -3.32 22.53
N LEU A 583 -0.24 -2.60 22.53
CA LEU A 583 1.04 -3.08 21.98
C LEU A 583 1.62 -4.28 22.74
N SER A 584 1.26 -4.46 24.01
CA SER A 584 1.77 -5.55 24.85
C SER A 584 1.10 -6.90 24.61
N LYS A 585 0.03 -6.96 23.80
CA LYS A 585 -0.81 -8.14 23.61
C LYS A 585 -0.89 -8.52 22.14
N ASP A 586 -0.94 -9.83 21.88
CA ASP A 586 -1.27 -10.34 20.55
C ASP A 586 -2.77 -10.22 20.29
N HIS A 587 -3.10 -9.48 19.24
CA HIS A 587 -4.45 -9.32 18.71
C HIS A 587 -4.61 -9.94 17.31
N GLU A 588 -3.51 -10.35 16.67
CA GLU A 588 -3.42 -10.68 15.25
C GLU A 588 -3.76 -12.15 15.00
N LEU A 589 -3.15 -13.09 15.74
CA LEU A 589 -3.50 -14.50 15.61
C LEU A 589 -4.94 -14.79 16.06
N PRO A 590 -5.45 -14.23 17.18
CA PRO A 590 -6.85 -14.38 17.54
C PRO A 590 -7.78 -13.86 16.44
N ALA A 591 -7.45 -12.74 15.80
CA ALA A 591 -8.23 -12.19 14.70
C ALA A 591 -8.18 -13.09 13.44
N LEU A 592 -7.02 -13.63 13.08
CA LEU A 592 -6.88 -14.58 11.98
C LEU A 592 -7.75 -15.83 12.20
N LEU A 593 -7.68 -16.41 13.39
CA LEU A 593 -8.48 -17.58 13.76
C LEU A 593 -9.98 -17.27 13.75
N HIS A 594 -10.36 -16.09 14.26
CA HIS A 594 -11.73 -15.60 14.23
C HIS A 594 -12.25 -15.39 12.80
N ALA A 595 -11.40 -14.87 11.91
CA ALA A 595 -11.73 -14.71 10.49
C ALA A 595 -11.94 -16.08 9.82
N LEU A 596 -11.11 -17.07 10.13
CA LEU A 596 -11.25 -18.45 9.65
C LEU A 596 -12.47 -19.18 10.24
N ASP A 597 -13.02 -18.71 11.36
CA ASP A 597 -14.35 -19.11 11.87
C ASP A 597 -15.50 -18.35 11.18
N ALA A 598 -15.20 -17.51 10.19
CA ALA A 598 -16.12 -16.59 9.55
C ALA A 598 -16.84 -15.71 10.59
N GLY A 599 -16.08 -15.17 11.54
CA GLY A 599 -16.49 -14.12 12.47
C GLY A 599 -16.42 -12.72 11.86
N PHE A 600 -17.04 -11.75 12.52
CA PHE A 600 -16.94 -10.35 12.10
C PHE A 600 -15.64 -9.73 12.60
N ILE A 601 -14.76 -9.34 11.69
CA ILE A 601 -13.52 -8.64 12.05
C ILE A 601 -13.81 -7.14 12.17
N PRO A 602 -13.69 -6.55 13.37
CA PRO A 602 -14.04 -5.15 13.56
C PRO A 602 -13.15 -4.22 12.73
N PRO A 603 -13.73 -3.14 12.16
CA PRO A 603 -12.98 -2.14 11.41
C PRO A 603 -12.03 -1.32 12.30
N ALA A 604 -10.97 -0.81 11.70
CA ALA A 604 -10.08 0.21 12.27
C ALA A 604 -9.51 1.10 11.16
N PRO A 605 -9.13 2.36 11.43
CA PRO A 605 -8.39 3.16 10.47
C PRO A 605 -7.01 2.52 10.22
N GLY A 606 -6.58 2.44 8.96
CA GLY A 606 -5.17 2.19 8.65
C GLY A 606 -4.39 3.50 8.58
N GLY A 607 -3.12 3.48 8.96
CA GLY A 607 -2.31 4.70 9.02
C GLY A 607 -0.96 4.54 9.71
N ASP A 608 -0.25 5.65 9.85
CA ASP A 608 1.01 5.71 10.61
C ASP A 608 0.70 5.69 12.12
N LEU A 609 1.24 4.70 12.84
CA LEU A 609 0.99 4.52 14.27
C LEU A 609 1.52 5.69 15.12
N ILE A 610 2.64 6.29 14.72
CA ILE A 610 3.30 7.38 15.44
C ILE A 610 2.40 8.63 15.42
N ARG A 611 1.73 8.88 14.29
CA ARG A 611 0.81 10.01 14.12
C ARG A 611 -0.63 9.72 14.54
N ASN A 612 -1.09 8.48 14.38
CA ASN A 612 -2.46 8.08 14.69
C ASN A 612 -2.51 6.78 15.52
N PRO A 613 -2.61 6.91 16.86
CA PRO A 613 -2.72 5.75 17.75
C PRO A 613 -3.99 4.90 17.54
N ASP A 614 -5.03 5.41 16.87
CA ASP A 614 -6.29 4.67 16.62
C ASP A 614 -6.13 3.50 15.63
N VAL A 615 -4.94 3.35 15.03
CA VAL A 615 -4.55 2.14 14.29
C VAL A 615 -4.50 0.91 15.22
N LEU A 616 -4.32 1.13 16.54
CA LEU A 616 -4.31 0.06 17.53
C LEU A 616 -5.73 -0.28 18.04
N PRO A 617 -5.98 -1.55 18.42
CA PRO A 617 -5.07 -2.68 18.24
C PRO A 617 -5.03 -3.13 16.78
N THR A 618 -3.94 -3.80 16.39
CA THR A 618 -3.91 -4.59 15.15
C THR A 618 -4.84 -5.81 15.25
N GLY A 619 -4.91 -6.66 14.22
CA GLY A 619 -5.92 -7.72 14.11
C GLY A 619 -7.29 -7.18 13.69
N ARG A 620 -7.34 -6.08 12.94
CA ARG A 620 -8.57 -5.39 12.53
C ARG A 620 -8.73 -5.33 11.02
N ASN A 621 -9.98 -5.13 10.60
CA ASN A 621 -10.32 -4.97 9.18
C ASN A 621 -10.10 -3.52 8.77
N MET A 622 -8.85 -3.20 8.41
CA MET A 622 -8.47 -1.82 8.15
C MET A 622 -9.27 -1.16 7.02
N HIS A 623 -9.47 0.15 7.12
CA HIS A 623 -10.10 0.97 6.09
C HIS A 623 -9.33 2.29 5.87
N GLY A 624 -9.58 2.92 4.72
CA GLY A 624 -9.13 4.29 4.46
C GLY A 624 -10.01 5.34 5.15
N PHE A 625 -10.12 6.51 4.54
CA PHE A 625 -10.88 7.66 5.05
C PHE A 625 -12.08 7.94 4.15
N ASP A 626 -13.03 8.74 4.67
CA ASP A 626 -14.13 9.27 3.87
C ASP A 626 -13.59 10.26 2.81
N PRO A 627 -13.64 9.91 1.49
CA PRO A 627 -13.13 10.77 0.44
C PRO A 627 -13.88 12.11 0.34
N MET A 628 -15.08 12.26 0.92
CA MET A 628 -15.78 13.55 0.93
C MET A 628 -15.19 14.57 1.90
N ARG A 629 -14.31 14.13 2.81
CA ARG A 629 -13.73 14.95 3.89
C ARG A 629 -12.23 15.22 3.72
N ILE A 630 -11.65 14.82 2.58
CA ILE A 630 -10.24 15.01 2.24
C ILE A 630 -10.10 16.14 1.19
N PRO A 631 -9.20 17.13 1.39
CA PRO A 631 -8.32 17.30 2.56
C PRO A 631 -9.05 17.80 3.81
N SER A 632 -8.56 17.43 4.99
CA SER A 632 -9.06 17.98 6.25
C SER A 632 -8.60 19.42 6.47
N ALA A 633 -9.22 20.13 7.43
CA ALA A 633 -8.82 21.49 7.77
C ALA A 633 -7.39 21.57 8.32
N PHE A 634 -6.95 20.54 9.06
CA PHE A 634 -5.58 20.44 9.54
C PHE A 634 -4.61 20.21 8.38
N ALA A 635 -4.92 19.26 7.50
CA ALA A 635 -4.13 19.01 6.29
C ALA A 635 -3.99 20.25 5.40
N MET A 636 -5.03 21.09 5.30
CA MET A 636 -4.96 22.37 4.56
C MET A 636 -3.92 23.33 5.15
N LYS A 637 -3.87 23.48 6.47
CA LYS A 637 -2.91 24.35 7.15
C LYS A 637 -1.48 23.81 7.07
N ASP A 638 -1.33 22.49 7.24
CA ASP A 638 -0.03 21.85 7.08
C ASP A 638 0.46 21.98 5.63
N GLY A 639 -0.35 21.64 4.63
CA GLY A 639 -0.02 21.76 3.21
C GLY A 639 0.38 23.18 2.78
N GLU A 640 -0.22 24.22 3.38
CA GLU A 640 0.24 25.61 3.20
C GLU A 640 1.67 25.81 3.69
N SER A 641 1.96 25.35 4.90
CA SER A 641 3.29 25.44 5.54
C SER A 641 4.33 24.64 4.75
N GLN A 642 4.00 23.43 4.29
CA GLN A 642 4.88 22.57 3.51
C GLN A 642 5.17 23.16 2.12
N ALA A 643 4.18 23.77 1.46
CA ALA A 643 4.40 24.48 0.20
C ALA A 643 5.34 25.68 0.40
N ALA A 644 5.17 26.46 1.48
CA ALA A 644 6.05 27.57 1.79
C ALA A 644 7.50 27.13 2.06
N ARG A 645 7.70 26.03 2.80
CA ARG A 645 9.04 25.47 3.05
C ARG A 645 9.73 24.97 1.78
N LEU A 646 9.00 24.34 0.87
CA LEU A 646 9.54 23.92 -0.42
C LEU A 646 10.05 25.13 -1.24
N LEU A 647 9.21 26.17 -1.35
CA LEU A 647 9.59 27.38 -2.09
C LEU A 647 10.77 28.10 -1.43
N ALA A 648 10.78 28.20 -0.10
CA ALA A 648 11.89 28.80 0.66
C ALA A 648 13.18 28.03 0.43
N ARG A 649 13.18 26.70 0.58
CA ARG A 649 14.36 25.87 0.35
C ARG A 649 14.91 26.02 -1.07
N HIS A 650 14.04 26.02 -2.08
CA HIS A 650 14.46 26.19 -3.46
C HIS A 650 15.15 27.55 -3.70
N MET A 651 14.65 28.62 -3.08
CA MET A 651 15.22 29.96 -3.16
C MET A 651 16.51 30.12 -2.34
N GLU A 652 16.61 29.45 -1.19
CA GLU A 652 17.83 29.38 -0.37
C GLU A 652 18.98 28.71 -1.11
N ASP A 653 18.68 27.70 -1.95
CA ASP A 653 19.64 27.06 -2.86
C ASP A 653 20.08 27.98 -4.04
N GLY A 654 19.65 29.25 -4.06
CA GLY A 654 20.06 30.26 -5.04
C GLY A 654 19.20 30.34 -6.30
N ASN A 655 18.08 29.61 -6.35
CA ASN A 655 17.16 29.63 -7.50
C ASN A 655 16.13 30.76 -7.38
N SER A 656 15.52 31.15 -8.49
CA SER A 656 14.33 31.99 -8.47
C SER A 656 13.12 31.22 -7.93
N ILE A 657 12.02 31.92 -7.65
CA ILE A 657 10.74 31.24 -7.43
C ILE A 657 10.44 30.33 -8.65
N PRO A 658 10.10 29.05 -8.46
CA PRO A 658 9.86 28.14 -9.57
C PRO A 658 8.57 28.56 -10.28
N GLU A 659 8.56 28.56 -11.60
CA GLU A 659 7.34 28.73 -12.37
C GLU A 659 6.52 27.44 -12.43
N THR A 660 7.19 26.27 -12.55
CA THR A 660 6.54 24.96 -12.56
C THR A 660 7.16 23.97 -11.58
N VAL A 661 6.31 23.30 -10.79
CA VAL A 661 6.69 22.22 -9.87
C VAL A 661 6.11 20.90 -10.37
N ALA A 662 6.95 19.87 -10.49
CA ALA A 662 6.51 18.49 -10.69
C ALA A 662 6.28 17.80 -9.34
N LEU A 663 5.03 17.47 -9.02
CA LEU A 663 4.61 16.94 -7.73
C LEU A 663 4.05 15.51 -7.86
N VAL A 664 4.63 14.57 -7.12
CA VAL A 664 4.15 13.18 -7.03
C VAL A 664 3.13 13.03 -5.91
N LEU A 665 1.96 12.43 -6.20
CA LEU A 665 0.93 12.13 -5.20
C LEU A 665 0.62 10.64 -5.12
N TRP A 666 0.69 10.08 -3.92
CA TRP A 666 0.35 8.69 -3.62
C TRP A 666 -0.96 8.57 -2.84
N GLY A 667 -1.62 7.41 -2.94
CA GLY A 667 -2.84 7.18 -2.15
C GLY A 667 -2.52 7.08 -0.66
N THR A 668 -1.41 6.42 -0.31
CA THR A 668 -1.06 6.07 1.06
C THR A 668 -0.70 7.27 1.94
N ASP A 669 0.18 8.18 1.50
CA ASP A 669 0.57 9.37 2.26
C ASP A 669 -0.62 10.31 2.47
N ASN A 670 -1.50 10.46 1.47
CA ASN A 670 -2.74 11.23 1.59
C ASN A 670 -3.74 10.58 2.56
N LEU A 671 -3.86 9.26 2.60
CA LEU A 671 -4.69 8.59 3.60
C LEU A 671 -4.08 8.75 5.00
N LYS A 672 -2.76 8.60 5.17
CA LYS A 672 -2.07 8.77 6.46
C LYS A 672 -2.13 10.19 7.03
N SER A 673 -2.21 11.20 6.16
CA SER A 673 -2.13 12.63 6.53
C SER A 673 -3.42 13.41 6.28
N GLU A 674 -4.55 12.72 6.09
CA GLU A 674 -5.85 13.33 5.81
C GLU A 674 -5.85 14.29 4.59
N GLY A 675 -4.96 14.06 3.63
CA GLY A 675 -4.82 14.85 2.40
C GLY A 675 -3.75 15.94 2.42
N GLY A 676 -2.73 15.85 3.28
CA GLY A 676 -1.63 16.83 3.35
C GLY A 676 -0.98 17.14 1.98
N PRO A 677 -0.55 16.11 1.20
CA PRO A 677 0.01 16.33 -0.14
C PRO A 677 -0.96 16.98 -1.13
N ILE A 678 -2.26 16.63 -1.11
CA ILE A 678 -3.28 17.33 -1.92
C ILE A 678 -3.39 18.79 -1.50
N ALA A 679 -3.41 19.08 -0.19
CA ALA A 679 -3.45 20.44 0.32
C ALA A 679 -2.22 21.25 -0.10
N GLN A 680 -1.05 20.64 -0.13
CA GLN A 680 0.19 21.25 -0.63
C GLN A 680 0.09 21.61 -2.12
N ALA A 681 -0.43 20.70 -2.94
CA ALA A 681 -0.71 20.97 -4.36
C ALA A 681 -1.66 22.15 -4.56
N LEU A 682 -2.76 22.18 -3.79
CA LEU A 682 -3.73 23.26 -3.82
C LEU A 682 -3.11 24.58 -3.37
N SER A 683 -2.29 24.58 -2.31
CA SER A 683 -1.55 25.76 -1.87
C SER A 683 -0.69 26.32 -2.99
N LEU A 684 0.15 25.51 -3.64
CA LEU A 684 1.02 25.94 -4.75
C LEU A 684 0.22 26.61 -5.89
N LEU A 685 -0.88 26.00 -6.33
CA LEU A 685 -1.82 26.56 -7.32
C LEU A 685 -2.57 27.81 -6.82
N GLY A 686 -2.60 28.05 -5.50
CA GLY A 686 -3.37 29.11 -4.87
C GLY A 686 -4.87 28.81 -4.83
N ALA A 687 -5.24 27.56 -4.60
CA ALA A 687 -6.61 27.08 -4.55
C ALA A 687 -6.95 26.45 -3.18
N ARG A 688 -8.23 26.21 -2.93
CA ARG A 688 -8.72 25.48 -1.76
C ARG A 688 -9.95 24.64 -2.13
N PRO A 689 -10.30 23.60 -1.35
CA PRO A 689 -11.50 22.82 -1.61
C PRO A 689 -12.76 23.65 -1.34
N ARG A 690 -13.72 23.54 -2.25
CA ARG A 690 -15.07 24.07 -2.12
C ARG A 690 -15.95 22.98 -1.49
N LEU A 691 -16.59 23.32 -0.37
CA LEU A 691 -17.47 22.41 0.37
C LEU A 691 -18.93 22.81 0.21
N ASP A 692 -19.84 21.83 0.20
CA ASP A 692 -21.29 22.08 0.23
C ASP A 692 -21.77 22.45 1.65
N GLY A 693 -23.07 22.75 1.79
CA GLY A 693 -23.67 23.13 3.08
C GLY A 693 -23.64 22.03 4.16
N TYR A 694 -23.25 20.80 3.81
CA TYR A 694 -23.05 19.66 4.73
C TYR A 694 -21.56 19.39 4.98
N GLY A 695 -20.65 20.23 4.46
CA GLY A 695 -19.20 20.08 4.63
C GLY A 695 -18.57 19.04 3.71
N ARG A 696 -19.24 18.64 2.62
CA ARG A 696 -18.72 17.63 1.68
C ARG A 696 -18.02 18.29 0.50
N LEU A 697 -16.93 17.68 0.04
CA LEU A 697 -16.18 18.14 -1.13
C LEU A 697 -17.06 18.20 -2.39
N CYS A 698 -17.13 19.38 -3.02
CA CYS A 698 -17.91 19.62 -4.24
C CYS A 698 -17.16 20.42 -5.33
N GLY A 699 -15.85 20.62 -5.18
CA GLY A 699 -14.98 21.17 -6.21
C GLY A 699 -13.84 22.02 -5.64
N ALA A 700 -13.24 22.86 -6.48
CA ALA A 700 -12.19 23.81 -6.11
C ALA A 700 -12.67 25.28 -6.14
N GLU A 701 -11.98 26.15 -5.42
CA GLU A 701 -12.08 27.60 -5.62
C GLU A 701 -10.70 28.26 -5.46
N LEU A 702 -10.49 29.39 -6.14
CA LEU A 702 -9.22 30.12 -6.07
C LEU A 702 -9.15 31.02 -4.84
N ILE A 703 -7.98 31.04 -4.21
CA ILE A 703 -7.60 32.03 -3.20
C ILE A 703 -7.20 33.31 -3.95
N PRO A 704 -7.72 34.49 -3.58
CA PRO A 704 -7.31 35.76 -4.19
C PRO A 704 -5.81 36.00 -4.07
N LEU A 705 -5.19 36.59 -5.11
CA LEU A 705 -3.74 36.81 -5.15
C LEU A 705 -3.23 37.73 -4.02
N GLU A 706 -4.08 38.63 -3.52
CA GLU A 706 -3.77 39.51 -2.39
C GLU A 706 -3.64 38.73 -1.09
N VAL A 707 -4.41 37.65 -0.95
CA VAL A 707 -4.34 36.74 0.20
C VAL A 707 -3.19 35.74 0.02
N LEU A 708 -2.98 35.25 -1.21
CA LEU A 708 -1.91 34.30 -1.52
C LEU A 708 -0.52 34.90 -1.34
N GLY A 709 -0.35 36.22 -1.54
CA GLY A 709 0.90 36.95 -1.29
C GLY A 709 2.05 36.70 -2.28
N ARG A 710 1.90 35.72 -3.18
CA ARG A 710 2.89 35.33 -4.21
C ARG A 710 2.20 34.99 -5.54
N PRO A 711 2.95 34.79 -6.64
CA PRO A 711 2.40 34.20 -7.85
C PRO A 711 1.80 32.80 -7.62
N ARG A 712 0.82 32.42 -8.44
CA ARG A 712 0.39 31.02 -8.56
C ARG A 712 1.48 30.23 -9.26
N ILE A 713 1.87 29.11 -8.67
CA ILE A 713 2.87 28.21 -9.24
C ILE A 713 2.15 27.21 -10.14
N ASP A 714 2.68 26.94 -11.34
CA ASP A 714 2.17 25.86 -12.17
C ASP A 714 2.58 24.52 -11.55
N VAL A 715 1.67 23.54 -11.50
CA VAL A 715 1.93 22.28 -10.81
C VAL A 715 1.58 21.13 -11.73
N MET A 716 2.59 20.40 -12.20
CA MET A 716 2.38 19.12 -12.86
C MET A 716 2.20 18.03 -11.80
N LEU A 717 1.00 17.47 -11.69
CA LEU A 717 0.66 16.45 -10.73
C LEU A 717 0.78 15.08 -11.39
N THR A 718 1.64 14.21 -10.87
CA THR A 718 1.71 12.80 -11.28
C THR A 718 1.15 11.90 -10.17
N LEU A 719 0.04 11.23 -10.47
CA LEU A 719 -0.71 10.40 -9.54
C LEU A 719 -0.31 8.94 -9.69
N SER A 720 -0.21 8.21 -8.58
CA SER A 720 -0.19 6.75 -8.63
C SER A 720 -1.54 6.18 -9.11
N GLY A 721 -1.53 4.98 -9.70
CA GLY A 721 -2.77 4.32 -10.12
C GLY A 721 -3.71 4.02 -8.94
N ILE A 722 -3.13 3.79 -7.75
CA ILE A 722 -3.89 3.61 -6.50
C ILE A 722 -4.57 4.91 -6.09
N PHE A 723 -3.89 6.05 -6.17
CA PHE A 723 -4.51 7.36 -5.89
C PHE A 723 -5.74 7.59 -6.78
N ARG A 724 -5.59 7.35 -8.09
CA ARG A 724 -6.69 7.48 -9.06
C ARG A 724 -7.91 6.63 -8.68
N ASP A 725 -7.69 5.39 -8.28
CA ASP A 725 -8.75 4.44 -7.98
C ASP A 725 -9.45 4.74 -6.64
N LEU A 726 -8.69 5.24 -5.64
CA LEU A 726 -9.21 5.49 -4.30
C LEU A 726 -9.80 6.89 -4.10
N LEU A 727 -9.25 7.90 -4.79
CA LEU A 727 -9.55 9.32 -4.57
C LEU A 727 -10.01 10.04 -5.86
N PRO A 728 -10.98 9.51 -6.63
CA PRO A 728 -11.41 10.12 -7.89
C PRO A 728 -12.04 11.51 -7.72
N LEU A 729 -12.58 11.84 -6.54
CA LEU A 729 -13.08 13.18 -6.23
C LEU A 729 -11.93 14.19 -6.11
N GLN A 730 -10.82 13.79 -5.50
CA GLN A 730 -9.61 14.60 -5.36
C GLN A 730 -8.93 14.80 -6.71
N VAL A 731 -8.94 13.80 -7.61
CA VAL A 731 -8.49 13.97 -9.01
C VAL A 731 -9.26 15.10 -9.68
N LYS A 732 -10.60 15.13 -9.54
CA LYS A 732 -11.44 16.19 -10.11
C LYS A 732 -11.20 17.55 -9.44
N LEU A 733 -11.01 17.58 -8.12
CA LEU A 733 -10.66 18.78 -7.36
C LEU A 733 -9.38 19.42 -7.90
N LEU A 734 -8.31 18.64 -8.06
CA LEU A 734 -7.03 19.11 -8.57
C LEU A 734 -7.13 19.59 -10.02
N ALA A 735 -7.87 18.86 -10.86
CA ALA A 735 -8.10 19.26 -12.25
C ALA A 735 -8.94 20.57 -12.35
N GLU A 736 -9.94 20.75 -11.50
CA GLU A 736 -10.72 22.00 -11.43
C GLU A 736 -9.87 23.16 -10.93
N ALA A 737 -9.01 22.94 -9.93
CA ALA A 737 -8.09 23.96 -9.44
C ALA A 737 -7.12 24.44 -10.52
N ALA A 738 -6.50 23.51 -11.26
CA ALA A 738 -5.60 23.84 -12.36
C ALA A 738 -6.33 24.57 -13.50
N PHE A 739 -7.54 24.13 -13.86
CA PHE A 739 -8.36 24.78 -14.87
C PHE A 739 -8.71 26.22 -14.47
N LEU A 740 -9.24 26.42 -13.26
CA LEU A 740 -9.60 27.75 -12.77
C LEU A 740 -8.39 28.69 -12.79
N ALA A 741 -7.24 28.24 -12.31
CA ALA A 741 -6.00 29.02 -12.34
C ALA A 741 -5.57 29.36 -13.77
N GLY A 742 -5.62 28.40 -14.71
CA GLY A 742 -5.28 28.65 -16.12
C GLY A 742 -6.21 29.65 -16.81
N THR A 743 -7.49 29.68 -16.42
CA THR A 743 -8.53 30.52 -17.03
C THR A 743 -8.80 31.86 -16.33
N ALA A 744 -8.06 32.21 -15.28
CA ALA A 744 -8.27 33.45 -14.52
C ALA A 744 -7.93 34.71 -15.36
N GLU A 745 -8.91 35.29 -16.06
CA GLU A 745 -8.70 36.40 -17.00
C GLU A 745 -8.26 37.72 -16.35
N ASP A 746 -8.54 37.87 -15.07
CA ASP A 746 -8.20 39.02 -14.24
C ASP A 746 -6.74 39.02 -13.72
N GLU A 747 -6.00 37.94 -13.95
CA GLU A 747 -4.62 37.77 -13.47
C GLU A 747 -3.59 37.87 -14.61
N THR A 748 -2.44 38.52 -14.33
CA THR A 748 -1.35 38.67 -15.31
C THR A 748 -0.43 37.44 -15.33
N PRO A 749 0.22 37.11 -16.47
CA PRO A 749 1.14 35.96 -16.56
C PRO A 749 2.30 35.97 -15.56
N GLU A 750 2.73 37.14 -15.08
CA GLU A 750 3.81 37.28 -14.08
C GLU A 750 3.35 36.98 -12.64
N ARG A 751 2.03 36.98 -12.42
CA ARG A 751 1.40 36.66 -11.13
C ARG A 751 0.69 35.30 -11.15
N ASN A 752 0.62 34.65 -12.31
CA ASN A 752 -0.02 33.36 -12.47
C ASN A 752 0.70 32.55 -13.56
N PHE A 753 1.61 31.67 -13.14
CA PHE A 753 2.42 30.85 -14.03
C PHE A 753 1.59 29.76 -14.72
N VAL A 754 0.52 29.25 -14.09
CA VAL A 754 -0.43 28.32 -14.73
C VAL A 754 -1.00 28.97 -15.99
N ARG A 755 -1.54 30.18 -15.87
CA ARG A 755 -2.10 30.95 -16.98
C ARG A 755 -1.05 31.29 -18.03
N LYS A 756 0.15 31.70 -17.62
CA LYS A 756 1.29 31.97 -18.51
C LYS A 756 1.53 30.77 -19.44
N HIS A 757 1.63 29.57 -18.89
CA HIS A 757 1.90 28.35 -19.65
C HIS A 757 0.72 27.89 -20.48
N VAL A 758 -0.52 28.02 -19.98
CA VAL A 758 -1.73 27.68 -20.75
C VAL A 758 -1.83 28.53 -22.01
N ILE A 759 -1.65 29.86 -21.89
CA ILE A 759 -1.70 30.77 -23.05
C ILE A 759 -0.59 30.44 -24.06
N ALA A 760 0.63 30.18 -23.57
CA ALA A 760 1.75 29.80 -24.42
C ALA A 760 1.49 28.49 -25.18
N HIS A 761 0.97 27.47 -24.50
CA HIS A 761 0.67 26.17 -25.09
C HIS A 761 -0.45 26.26 -26.13
N MET A 762 -1.51 27.02 -25.86
CA MET A 762 -2.58 27.27 -26.84
C MET A 762 -2.03 27.96 -28.11
N ALA A 763 -1.15 28.95 -27.93
CA ALA A 763 -0.55 29.67 -29.06
C ALA A 763 0.41 28.81 -29.89
N GLU A 764 1.16 27.90 -29.25
CA GLU A 764 2.11 27.01 -29.93
C GLU A 764 1.41 25.85 -30.65
N HIS A 765 0.36 25.28 -30.06
CA HIS A 765 -0.24 24.02 -30.52
C HIS A 765 -1.65 24.14 -31.13
N ASP A 766 -2.24 25.33 -31.17
CA ASP A 766 -3.59 25.57 -31.71
C ASP A 766 -4.66 24.64 -31.08
N CYS A 767 -4.64 24.55 -29.74
CA CYS A 767 -5.55 23.71 -28.96
C CYS A 767 -6.50 24.53 -28.07
N ASP A 768 -7.57 23.89 -27.59
CA ASP A 768 -8.50 24.54 -26.66
C ASP A 768 -7.93 24.69 -25.25
N VAL A 769 -8.56 25.58 -24.48
CA VAL A 769 -8.13 25.90 -23.11
C VAL A 769 -8.31 24.73 -22.14
N GLU A 770 -9.29 23.85 -22.37
CA GLU A 770 -9.51 22.66 -21.52
C GLU A 770 -8.33 21.70 -21.65
N THR A 771 -7.81 21.52 -22.86
CA THR A 771 -6.65 20.69 -23.17
C THR A 771 -5.38 21.32 -22.64
N ALA A 772 -5.15 22.62 -22.92
CA ALA A 772 -3.94 23.32 -22.48
C ALA A 772 -3.80 23.42 -20.95
N ALA A 773 -4.93 23.43 -20.22
CA ALA A 773 -4.97 23.53 -18.76
C ALA A 773 -4.86 22.18 -18.03
N LEU A 774 -4.72 21.04 -18.73
CA LEU A 774 -4.56 19.75 -18.06
C LEU A 774 -3.19 19.70 -17.35
N ARG A 775 -3.23 19.35 -16.06
CA ARG A 775 -2.04 19.26 -15.18
C ARG A 775 -1.99 18.00 -14.34
N VAL A 776 -3.05 17.21 -14.33
CA VAL A 776 -3.19 16.01 -13.50
C VAL A 776 -2.96 14.78 -14.38
N PHE A 777 -1.90 14.03 -14.14
CA PHE A 777 -1.48 12.88 -14.95
C PHE A 777 -1.47 11.60 -14.11
N SER A 778 -1.76 10.46 -14.73
CA SER A 778 -1.62 9.15 -14.09
C SER A 778 -1.37 8.06 -15.14
N ASN A 779 -1.42 6.80 -14.68
CA ASN A 779 -1.51 5.63 -15.54
C ASN A 779 -2.85 5.56 -16.28
N ALA A 780 -2.87 4.83 -17.39
CA ALA A 780 -4.12 4.36 -18.00
C ALA A 780 -4.98 3.62 -16.96
N GLU A 781 -6.30 3.68 -17.12
CA GLU A 781 -7.21 2.96 -16.24
C GLU A 781 -6.91 1.46 -16.24
N GLY A 782 -6.88 0.85 -15.05
CA GLY A 782 -6.52 -0.56 -14.87
C GLY A 782 -5.01 -0.86 -14.94
N ALA A 783 -4.16 0.15 -15.16
CA ALA A 783 -2.71 0.03 -15.05
C ALA A 783 -2.18 0.77 -13.80
N TYR A 784 -1.06 0.27 -13.28
CA TYR A 784 -0.37 0.74 -12.07
C TYR A 784 1.14 0.81 -12.33
N GLY A 785 1.85 1.69 -11.61
CA GLY A 785 3.32 1.84 -11.69
C GLY A 785 3.84 2.40 -13.01
N SER A 786 5.05 2.98 -13.01
CA SER A 786 5.74 3.38 -14.24
C SER A 786 6.56 2.23 -14.84
N ASN A 787 6.67 1.09 -14.15
CA ASN A 787 7.45 -0.10 -14.53
C ASN A 787 8.97 0.15 -14.56
N LEU A 788 9.45 1.29 -14.05
CA LEU A 788 10.88 1.55 -13.94
C LEU A 788 11.49 0.64 -12.88
N ASN A 789 10.78 0.42 -11.78
CA ASN A 789 11.17 -0.55 -10.78
C ASN A 789 11.40 -1.95 -11.35
N GLN A 790 10.51 -2.43 -12.23
CA GLN A 790 10.65 -3.74 -12.86
C GLN A 790 11.82 -3.81 -13.84
N LEU A 791 12.06 -2.74 -14.61
CA LEU A 791 13.22 -2.67 -15.52
C LEU A 791 14.54 -2.67 -14.74
N ILE A 792 14.62 -1.89 -13.66
CA ILE A 792 15.79 -1.81 -12.79
C ILE A 792 16.03 -3.15 -12.09
N ASP A 793 15.01 -3.74 -11.48
CA ASP A 793 15.14 -5.02 -10.80
C ASP A 793 15.57 -6.15 -11.75
N ALA A 794 15.04 -6.18 -12.98
CA ALA A 794 15.42 -7.15 -13.98
C ALA A 794 16.79 -6.85 -14.65
N GLY A 795 17.39 -5.69 -14.41
CA GLY A 795 18.59 -5.23 -15.12
C GLY A 795 18.40 -5.07 -16.64
N CYS A 796 17.17 -5.08 -17.14
CA CYS A 796 16.85 -5.20 -18.56
C CYS A 796 16.69 -3.84 -19.26
N TRP A 797 17.74 -3.03 -19.25
CA TRP A 797 17.81 -1.72 -19.91
C TRP A 797 19.27 -1.38 -20.24
N ASN A 798 19.52 -0.74 -21.38
CA ASN A 798 20.89 -0.37 -21.80
C ASN A 798 21.18 1.10 -21.54
N GLU A 799 20.24 1.97 -21.90
CA GLU A 799 20.36 3.41 -21.76
C GLU A 799 19.30 3.97 -20.82
N GLU A 800 19.68 4.95 -20.00
CA GLU A 800 18.78 5.61 -19.05
C GLU A 800 17.60 6.33 -19.73
N ASP A 801 17.72 6.65 -21.02
CA ASP A 801 16.66 7.25 -21.83
C ASP A 801 15.48 6.29 -22.07
N GLU A 802 15.72 4.97 -22.02
CA GLU A 802 14.68 3.94 -22.05
C GLU A 802 13.76 4.06 -20.81
N LEU A 803 14.31 4.45 -19.66
CA LEU A 803 13.56 4.68 -18.41
C LEU A 803 12.64 5.90 -18.56
N ALA A 804 13.15 7.03 -19.08
CA ALA A 804 12.32 8.20 -19.36
C ALA A 804 11.19 7.89 -20.37
N GLU A 805 11.48 7.10 -21.41
CA GLU A 805 10.47 6.70 -22.39
C GLU A 805 9.36 5.85 -21.77
N THR A 806 9.77 4.89 -20.95
CA THR A 806 8.84 3.99 -20.26
C THR A 806 7.92 4.78 -19.32
N TYR A 807 8.50 5.70 -18.54
CA TYR A 807 7.77 6.58 -17.65
C TYR A 807 6.74 7.43 -18.42
N THR A 808 7.19 8.19 -19.41
CA THR A 808 6.32 9.11 -20.19
C THR A 808 5.21 8.37 -20.92
N ARG A 809 5.49 7.20 -21.53
CA ARG A 809 4.47 6.42 -22.22
C ARG A 809 3.39 5.90 -21.28
N ARG A 810 3.76 5.53 -20.05
CA ARG A 810 2.83 4.95 -19.06
C ARG A 810 2.10 6.01 -18.24
N LYS A 811 2.68 7.20 -18.05
CA LYS A 811 2.14 8.29 -17.21
C LYS A 811 1.50 9.45 -17.99
N CYS A 812 1.39 9.36 -19.33
CA CYS A 812 0.83 10.43 -20.16
C CYS A 812 -0.70 10.52 -20.19
N PHE A 813 -1.43 9.97 -19.22
CA PHE A 813 -2.90 10.03 -19.20
C PHE A 813 -3.36 11.18 -18.30
N ALA A 814 -3.83 12.25 -18.93
CA ALA A 814 -4.22 13.50 -18.30
C ALA A 814 -5.71 13.51 -17.90
N TYR A 815 -6.04 14.07 -16.74
CA TYR A 815 -7.39 14.15 -16.19
C TYR A 815 -7.90 15.59 -16.23
N GLY A 816 -9.07 15.77 -16.83
CA GLY A 816 -9.83 17.04 -16.79
C GLY A 816 -10.94 17.02 -15.74
N ARG A 817 -11.76 18.07 -15.72
CA ARG A 817 -12.89 18.23 -14.77
C ARG A 817 -13.97 17.15 -14.90
N SER A 818 -14.04 16.48 -16.05
CA SER A 818 -14.92 15.32 -16.27
C SER A 818 -14.48 14.10 -15.43
N GLY A 819 -13.19 14.00 -15.12
CA GLY A 819 -12.53 12.84 -14.49
C GLY A 819 -12.18 11.72 -15.46
N THR A 820 -12.45 11.86 -16.76
CA THR A 820 -12.06 10.88 -17.78
C THR A 820 -10.62 11.14 -18.23
N PRO A 821 -9.74 10.13 -18.27
CA PRO A 821 -8.38 10.31 -18.74
C PRO A 821 -8.33 10.48 -20.26
N LEU A 822 -7.51 11.42 -20.71
CA LEU A 822 -7.10 11.61 -22.10
C LEU A 822 -5.62 11.26 -22.23
N LYS A 823 -5.25 10.46 -23.23
CA LYS A 823 -3.84 10.22 -23.54
C LYS A 823 -3.25 11.48 -24.19
N SER A 824 -2.32 12.15 -23.50
CA SER A 824 -1.81 13.48 -23.86
C SER A 824 -0.27 13.56 -23.77
N PRO A 825 0.46 12.80 -24.61
CA PRO A 825 1.93 12.77 -24.57
C PRO A 825 2.57 14.10 -25.01
N GLU A 826 2.01 14.81 -26.00
CA GLU A 826 2.59 16.09 -26.43
C GLU A 826 2.50 17.14 -25.32
N LEU A 827 1.35 17.24 -24.64
CA LEU A 827 1.17 18.16 -23.52
C LEU A 827 2.09 17.81 -22.35
N LEU A 828 2.19 16.52 -21.99
CA LEU A 828 3.11 16.08 -20.94
C LEU A 828 4.55 16.55 -21.25
N ASN A 829 5.03 16.28 -22.47
CA ASN A 829 6.37 16.67 -22.88
C ASN A 829 6.56 18.20 -22.90
N ALA A 830 5.53 18.97 -23.27
CA ALA A 830 5.58 20.43 -23.23
C ALA A 830 5.71 20.95 -21.79
N ILE A 831 4.98 20.36 -20.83
CA ILE A 831 5.06 20.73 -19.41
C ILE A 831 6.42 20.34 -18.83
N LEU A 832 6.92 19.13 -19.12
CA LEU A 832 8.20 18.63 -18.61
C LEU A 832 9.39 19.53 -18.97
N LYS A 833 9.33 20.24 -20.10
CA LYS A 833 10.36 21.23 -20.50
C LYS A 833 10.47 22.43 -19.58
N ASN A 834 9.37 22.79 -18.91
CA ASN A 834 9.25 23.98 -18.09
C ASN A 834 9.29 23.68 -16.58
N VAL A 835 9.52 22.41 -16.19
CA VAL A 835 9.64 22.01 -14.78
C VAL A 835 10.94 22.58 -14.21
N ASP A 836 10.84 23.32 -13.09
CA ASP A 836 11.99 23.90 -12.40
C ASP A 836 12.47 23.01 -11.24
N LEU A 837 11.59 22.21 -10.66
CA LEU A 837 11.93 21.24 -9.61
C LEU A 837 10.94 20.06 -9.58
N ALA A 838 11.41 18.92 -9.09
CA ALA A 838 10.59 17.74 -8.80
C ALA A 838 10.51 17.50 -7.28
N TYR A 839 9.35 17.04 -6.80
CA TYR A 839 9.09 16.89 -5.38
C TYR A 839 8.19 15.70 -5.04
N GLN A 840 8.48 15.05 -3.91
CA GLN A 840 7.59 14.06 -3.28
C GLN A 840 7.66 14.14 -1.75
N ASN A 841 6.57 13.77 -1.07
CA ASN A 841 6.53 13.64 0.38
C ASN A 841 7.00 12.24 0.83
N LEU A 842 7.72 12.18 1.96
CA LEU A 842 8.00 10.92 2.64
C LEU A 842 6.72 10.43 3.33
N GLU A 843 6.47 9.12 3.26
CA GLU A 843 5.19 8.54 3.65
C GLU A 843 5.10 8.30 5.17
N SER A 844 6.13 7.67 5.75
CA SER A 844 6.22 7.36 7.17
C SER A 844 7.68 7.12 7.57
N VAL A 845 7.92 6.97 8.87
CA VAL A 845 9.27 6.64 9.37
C VAL A 845 9.76 5.32 8.80
N GLU A 846 8.89 4.31 8.68
CA GLU A 846 9.34 2.99 8.24
C GLU A 846 9.73 3.02 6.75
N LEU A 847 8.95 3.73 5.92
CA LEU A 847 9.09 3.72 4.46
C LEU A 847 9.96 4.88 3.96
N GLY A 848 11.26 4.60 3.86
CA GLY A 848 12.28 5.52 3.32
C GLY A 848 12.34 5.54 1.79
N VAL A 849 13.01 6.56 1.22
CA VAL A 849 13.23 6.66 -0.24
C VAL A 849 14.09 5.53 -0.80
N THR A 850 14.92 4.91 0.05
CA THR A 850 15.73 3.74 -0.29
C THR A 850 15.08 2.42 0.13
N THR A 851 13.99 2.46 0.90
CA THR A 851 13.31 1.26 1.43
C THR A 851 12.36 0.65 0.42
N ILE A 852 11.62 1.46 -0.34
CA ILE A 852 10.69 0.99 -1.37
C ILE A 852 11.04 1.54 -2.76
N ASP A 853 10.77 0.75 -3.78
CA ASP A 853 11.10 1.02 -5.17
C ASP A 853 10.21 2.11 -5.82
N HIS A 854 9.05 2.34 -5.22
CA HIS A 854 8.02 3.28 -5.69
C HIS A 854 8.52 4.71 -5.81
N TYR A 855 9.43 5.15 -4.92
CA TYR A 855 9.94 6.51 -4.96
C TYR A 855 10.78 6.77 -6.22
N PHE A 856 11.74 5.91 -6.55
CA PHE A 856 12.52 6.11 -7.78
C PHE A 856 11.67 5.79 -9.03
N ASP A 857 10.70 4.87 -8.96
CA ASP A 857 9.76 4.59 -10.05
C ASP A 857 8.98 5.84 -10.46
N THR A 858 8.62 6.70 -9.50
CA THR A 858 7.88 7.94 -9.77
C THR A 858 8.73 9.20 -9.75
N LEU A 859 9.35 9.57 -8.63
CA LEU A 859 10.13 10.81 -8.49
C LEU A 859 11.44 10.74 -9.29
N GLY A 860 12.10 9.59 -9.28
CA GLY A 860 13.22 9.33 -10.17
C GLY A 860 12.78 9.37 -11.64
N GLY A 861 11.72 8.64 -11.98
CA GLY A 861 11.17 8.58 -13.35
C GLY A 861 10.81 9.96 -13.91
N ILE A 862 10.16 10.82 -13.13
CA ILE A 862 9.83 12.19 -13.57
C ILE A 862 11.09 13.06 -13.70
N SER A 863 12.06 12.95 -12.78
CA SER A 863 13.34 13.67 -12.89
C SER A 863 14.07 13.30 -14.18
N ARG A 864 14.14 12.01 -14.51
CA ARG A 864 14.73 11.52 -15.76
C ARG A 864 13.97 12.01 -16.99
N ALA A 865 12.63 12.01 -16.93
CA ALA A 865 11.79 12.50 -18.02
C ALA A 865 11.93 14.01 -18.25
N VAL A 866 12.11 14.80 -17.18
CA VAL A 866 12.45 16.22 -17.26
C VAL A 866 13.81 16.40 -17.94
N LYS A 867 14.87 15.74 -17.45
CA LYS A 867 16.21 15.81 -18.05
C LYS A 867 16.21 15.53 -19.55
N ARG A 868 15.50 14.48 -19.99
CA ARG A 868 15.36 14.14 -21.41
C ARG A 868 14.63 15.24 -22.21
N SER A 869 13.64 15.89 -21.60
CA SER A 869 12.79 16.87 -22.29
C SER A 869 13.40 18.28 -22.33
N SER A 870 14.00 18.73 -21.23
CA SER A 870 14.60 20.08 -21.08
C SER A 870 16.07 20.12 -21.48
N GLY A 871 16.78 19.00 -21.40
CA GLY A 871 18.24 18.92 -21.59
C GLY A 871 19.06 19.29 -20.35
N THR A 872 18.42 19.65 -19.24
CA THR A 872 19.07 20.03 -17.98
C THR A 872 18.48 19.28 -16.80
N ASP A 873 19.33 18.96 -15.81
CA ASP A 873 18.87 18.42 -14.54
C ASP A 873 18.12 19.50 -13.74
N VAL A 874 17.14 19.06 -12.95
CA VAL A 874 16.38 19.91 -12.03
C VAL A 874 16.61 19.45 -10.59
N PRO A 875 16.57 20.35 -9.60
CA PRO A 875 16.54 19.96 -8.20
C PRO A 875 15.41 18.97 -7.91
N VAL A 876 15.76 17.90 -7.20
CA VAL A 876 14.82 16.88 -6.73
C VAL A 876 14.76 16.94 -5.22
N TYR A 877 13.59 17.23 -4.69
CA TYR A 877 13.38 17.44 -3.26
C TYR A 877 12.45 16.39 -2.66
N VAL A 878 12.69 16.07 -1.39
CA VAL A 878 11.82 15.23 -0.57
C VAL A 878 11.54 15.96 0.74
N SER A 879 10.30 15.92 1.21
CA SER A 879 9.96 16.42 2.55
C SER A 879 9.72 15.27 3.51
N ASP A 880 10.48 15.28 4.60
CA ASP A 880 10.30 14.39 5.73
C ASP A 880 9.52 15.13 6.81
N GLN A 881 8.26 14.72 6.98
CA GLN A 881 7.35 15.33 7.95
C GLN A 881 7.13 14.42 9.16
N THR A 882 7.84 13.30 9.24
CA THR A 882 7.43 12.15 10.07
C THR A 882 7.46 12.41 11.59
N ARG A 883 8.15 13.46 12.06
CA ARG A 883 8.39 13.71 13.50
C ARG A 883 8.06 15.11 14.02
N SER A 884 7.91 16.12 13.17
CA SER A 884 7.74 17.51 13.60
C SER A 884 7.21 18.38 12.46
N GLU A 885 7.48 19.70 12.53
CA GLU A 885 7.23 20.68 11.48
C GLU A 885 7.58 20.22 10.06
N GLY A 886 8.63 19.38 9.91
CA GLY A 886 9.02 18.77 8.64
C GLY A 886 10.17 19.50 7.93
N LYS A 887 11.03 18.74 7.25
CA LYS A 887 12.26 19.24 6.62
C LYS A 887 12.31 18.86 5.14
N VAL A 888 12.51 19.86 4.28
CA VAL A 888 12.73 19.67 2.84
C VAL A 888 14.23 19.46 2.60
N ARG A 889 14.59 18.31 2.03
CA ARG A 889 15.95 17.91 1.67
C ARG A 889 16.05 17.70 0.17
N THR A 890 17.24 17.86 -0.38
CA THR A 890 17.53 17.30 -1.71
C THR A 890 17.49 15.78 -1.64
N ILE A 891 17.25 15.12 -2.77
CA ILE A 891 17.28 13.64 -2.80
C ILE A 891 18.66 13.10 -2.43
N SER A 892 19.75 13.77 -2.80
CA SER A 892 21.11 13.36 -2.41
C SER A 892 21.30 13.42 -0.87
N GLU A 893 20.84 14.50 -0.22
CA GLU A 893 20.86 14.63 1.24
C GLU A 893 20.03 13.52 1.91
N GLN A 894 18.83 13.23 1.38
CA GLN A 894 17.95 12.20 1.94
C GLN A 894 18.54 10.79 1.78
N ILE A 895 19.11 10.45 0.62
CA ILE A 895 19.78 9.16 0.40
C ILE A 895 20.98 9.01 1.32
N ALA A 896 21.79 10.05 1.50
CA ALA A 896 22.92 10.05 2.42
C ALA A 896 22.47 9.83 3.88
N LEU A 897 21.42 10.53 4.31
CA LEU A 897 20.79 10.38 5.62
C LEU A 897 20.33 8.94 5.86
N GLU A 898 19.55 8.38 4.94
CA GLU A 898 19.03 7.01 5.06
C GLU A 898 20.15 5.97 5.00
N THR A 899 21.18 6.19 4.19
CA THR A 899 22.34 5.29 4.12
C THR A 899 23.06 5.24 5.47
N ARG A 900 23.31 6.39 6.10
CA ARG A 900 23.98 6.47 7.41
C ARG A 900 23.12 5.95 8.54
N THR A 901 21.82 6.24 8.52
CA THR A 901 20.92 5.87 9.61
C THR A 901 20.41 4.44 9.50
N ARG A 902 20.36 3.86 8.29
CA ARG A 902 19.84 2.51 7.98
C ARG A 902 20.91 1.62 7.37
N THR A 903 21.14 1.70 6.06
CA THR A 903 21.91 0.71 5.28
C THR A 903 23.26 0.36 5.91
N LEU A 904 24.01 1.37 6.38
CA LEU A 904 25.34 1.20 6.97
C LEU A 904 25.32 1.23 8.51
N ASN A 905 24.15 1.38 9.12
CA ASN A 905 24.01 1.41 10.57
C ASN A 905 23.91 -0.02 11.12
N PRO A 906 24.87 -0.47 11.96
CA PRO A 906 24.82 -1.79 12.57
C PRO A 906 23.52 -2.07 13.31
N LYS A 907 22.94 -1.06 13.97
CA LYS A 907 21.67 -1.24 14.68
C LYS A 907 20.53 -1.65 13.75
N TRP A 908 20.54 -1.15 12.51
CA TRP A 908 19.52 -1.46 11.52
C TRP A 908 19.77 -2.79 10.81
N TYR A 909 20.96 -3.01 10.25
CA TYR A 909 21.21 -4.25 9.51
C TYR A 909 21.32 -5.47 10.43
N GLU A 910 21.85 -5.34 11.65
CA GLU A 910 21.91 -6.48 12.58
C GLU A 910 20.52 -6.92 13.02
N SER A 911 19.63 -5.97 13.34
CA SER A 911 18.23 -6.32 13.70
C SER A 911 17.49 -6.97 12.54
N LEU A 912 17.81 -6.66 11.28
CA LEU A 912 17.29 -7.39 10.13
C LEU A 912 17.89 -8.80 10.02
N LEU A 913 19.21 -8.95 10.20
CA LEU A 913 19.89 -10.24 10.09
C LEU A 913 19.44 -11.24 11.16
N GLU A 914 18.86 -10.80 12.28
CA GLU A 914 18.17 -11.66 13.25
C GLU A 914 16.98 -12.42 12.64
N HIS A 915 16.39 -11.90 11.55
CA HIS A 915 15.33 -12.56 10.79
C HIS A 915 15.84 -13.38 9.58
N GLY A 916 17.14 -13.63 9.51
CA GLY A 916 17.77 -14.53 8.55
C GLY A 916 17.45 -14.22 7.09
N HIS A 917 16.80 -15.18 6.40
CA HIS A 917 16.52 -15.12 4.96
C HIS A 917 15.89 -13.80 4.52
N GLU A 918 14.91 -13.33 5.28
CA GLU A 918 14.13 -12.13 4.96
C GLU A 918 14.91 -10.85 5.30
N GLY A 919 15.79 -10.91 6.30
CA GLY A 919 16.70 -9.83 6.65
C GLY A 919 17.65 -9.48 5.52
N VAL A 920 18.33 -10.50 4.97
CA VAL A 920 19.26 -10.33 3.84
C VAL A 920 18.53 -9.78 2.60
N ARG A 921 17.30 -10.25 2.34
CA ARG A 921 16.46 -9.73 1.25
C ARG A 921 16.17 -8.24 1.40
N ASN A 922 15.86 -7.76 2.61
CA ASN A 922 15.62 -6.33 2.85
C ASN A 922 16.88 -5.48 2.62
N ILE A 923 18.06 -5.99 2.99
CA ILE A 923 19.35 -5.33 2.72
C ILE A 923 19.61 -5.28 1.20
N GLU A 924 19.43 -6.39 0.49
CA GLU A 924 19.56 -6.46 -0.98
C GLU A 924 18.62 -5.47 -1.67
N ALA A 925 17.34 -5.46 -1.29
CA ALA A 925 16.34 -4.56 -1.86
C ALA A 925 16.76 -3.08 -1.72
N GLN A 926 17.34 -2.70 -0.59
CA GLN A 926 17.81 -1.33 -0.38
C GLN A 926 19.00 -0.97 -1.28
N VAL A 927 19.91 -1.91 -1.54
CA VAL A 927 20.99 -1.73 -2.52
C VAL A 927 20.43 -1.59 -3.94
N THR A 928 19.48 -2.44 -4.33
CA THR A 928 18.79 -2.36 -5.62
C THR A 928 18.06 -1.02 -5.80
N ASN A 929 17.37 -0.53 -4.77
CA ASN A 929 16.72 0.78 -4.79
C ASN A 929 17.71 1.93 -4.91
N THR A 930 18.90 1.80 -4.31
CA THR A 930 19.99 2.76 -4.44
C THR A 930 20.48 2.84 -5.88
N VAL A 931 20.65 1.70 -6.56
CA VAL A 931 20.96 1.66 -8.00
C VAL A 931 19.84 2.32 -8.81
N GLY A 932 18.58 2.11 -8.44
CA GLY A 932 17.43 2.77 -9.08
C GLY A 932 17.50 4.30 -9.00
N TRP A 933 17.95 4.86 -7.88
CA TRP A 933 18.19 6.31 -7.75
C TRP A 933 19.34 6.81 -8.61
N SER A 934 20.42 6.04 -8.74
CA SER A 934 21.50 6.36 -9.68
C SER A 934 20.99 6.38 -11.12
N ALA A 935 20.24 5.36 -11.54
CA ALA A 935 19.73 5.23 -12.90
C ALA A 935 18.72 6.33 -13.29
N THR A 936 17.99 6.85 -12.31
CA THR A 936 16.94 7.84 -12.56
C THR A 936 17.37 9.29 -12.32
N THR A 937 18.26 9.54 -11.37
CA THR A 937 18.66 10.91 -10.98
C THR A 937 20.17 11.17 -11.09
N GLY A 938 21.00 10.13 -10.98
CA GLY A 938 22.45 10.28 -10.91
C GLY A 938 22.97 10.96 -9.64
N GLN A 939 22.14 11.10 -8.59
CA GLN A 939 22.48 11.88 -7.39
C GLN A 939 22.96 11.07 -6.18
N VAL A 940 23.21 9.76 -6.37
CA VAL A 940 23.81 8.90 -5.35
C VAL A 940 25.31 9.15 -5.28
N GLN A 941 25.82 9.41 -4.08
CA GLN A 941 27.22 9.78 -3.88
C GLN A 941 28.13 8.52 -3.93
N PRO A 942 29.31 8.58 -4.58
CA PRO A 942 30.19 7.41 -4.75
C PRO A 942 30.61 6.70 -3.45
N TRP A 943 30.77 7.43 -2.34
CA TRP A 943 31.15 6.85 -1.05
C TRP A 943 30.11 5.83 -0.55
N ILE A 944 28.84 5.99 -0.94
CA ILE A 944 27.75 5.08 -0.55
C ILE A 944 28.04 3.68 -1.07
N TYR A 945 28.29 3.54 -2.38
CA TYR A 945 28.63 2.25 -2.99
C TYR A 945 29.92 1.65 -2.42
N LYS A 946 30.94 2.49 -2.20
CA LYS A 946 32.20 2.07 -1.57
C LYS A 946 31.96 1.44 -0.19
N GLN A 947 31.22 2.13 0.68
CA GLN A 947 30.98 1.66 2.05
C GLN A 947 30.03 0.45 2.10
N ILE A 948 29.02 0.38 1.23
CA ILE A 948 28.15 -0.81 1.10
C ILE A 948 28.98 -2.02 0.66
N THR A 949 29.84 -1.85 -0.35
CA THR A 949 30.75 -2.90 -0.84
C THR A 949 31.68 -3.38 0.26
N GLN A 950 32.30 -2.46 1.00
CA GLN A 950 33.18 -2.78 2.12
C GLN A 950 32.45 -3.54 3.24
N THR A 951 31.23 -3.12 3.57
CA THR A 951 30.48 -3.67 4.71
C THR A 951 29.89 -5.04 4.43
N PHE A 952 29.29 -5.25 3.24
CA PHE A 952 28.50 -6.44 2.98
C PHE A 952 29.17 -7.48 2.09
N VAL A 953 30.20 -7.11 1.32
CA VAL A 953 30.82 -8.02 0.33
C VAL A 953 32.31 -8.26 0.59
N LEU A 954 33.07 -7.21 0.89
CA LEU A 954 34.52 -7.35 1.11
C LEU A 954 34.88 -7.76 2.54
N ASP A 955 34.00 -7.53 3.52
CA ASP A 955 34.10 -8.15 4.84
C ASP A 955 33.74 -9.64 4.71
N GLU A 956 34.74 -10.51 4.88
CA GLU A 956 34.61 -11.96 4.70
C GLU A 956 33.61 -12.60 5.68
N ASP A 957 33.59 -12.12 6.93
CA ASP A 957 32.69 -12.67 7.95
C ASP A 957 31.24 -12.27 7.66
N MET A 958 31.01 -11.01 7.26
CA MET A 958 29.70 -10.56 6.82
C MET A 958 29.25 -11.28 5.55
N ARG A 959 30.12 -11.36 4.52
CA ARG A 959 29.80 -12.05 3.26
C ARG A 959 29.37 -13.49 3.50
N ARG A 960 30.13 -14.25 4.30
CA ARG A 960 29.81 -15.64 4.65
C ARG A 960 28.46 -15.72 5.37
N ARG A 961 28.21 -14.84 6.34
CA ARG A 961 26.93 -14.78 7.07
C ARG A 961 25.75 -14.50 6.15
N LEU A 962 25.87 -13.53 5.22
CA LEU A 962 24.81 -13.25 4.26
C LEU A 962 24.53 -14.47 3.37
N ALA A 963 25.58 -15.12 2.86
CA ALA A 963 25.48 -16.30 2.01
C ALA A 963 24.80 -17.48 2.72
N GLU A 964 25.10 -17.72 4.00
CA GLU A 964 24.47 -18.75 4.82
C GLU A 964 22.98 -18.48 5.06
N LEU A 965 22.59 -17.21 5.24
CA LEU A 965 21.20 -16.83 5.54
C LEU A 965 20.33 -16.75 4.29
N ASN A 966 20.86 -16.24 3.17
CA ASN A 966 20.17 -16.15 1.88
C ASN A 966 21.18 -16.05 0.72
N PRO A 967 21.57 -17.18 0.10
CA PRO A 967 22.58 -17.17 -0.96
C PRO A 967 22.09 -16.38 -2.19
N ALA A 968 20.83 -16.54 -2.60
CA ALA A 968 20.29 -15.87 -3.77
C ALA A 968 20.25 -14.33 -3.63
N ALA A 969 19.82 -13.82 -2.48
CA ALA A 969 19.83 -12.38 -2.22
C ALA A 969 21.27 -11.82 -2.09
N SER A 970 22.19 -12.60 -1.52
CA SER A 970 23.61 -12.22 -1.38
C SER A 970 24.29 -12.06 -2.74
N THR A 971 24.10 -13.05 -3.63
CA THR A 971 24.60 -12.99 -5.02
C THR A 971 24.00 -11.79 -5.76
N LYS A 972 22.69 -11.56 -5.62
CA LYS A 972 22.03 -10.41 -6.23
C LYS A 972 22.60 -9.08 -5.72
N LEU A 973 22.85 -8.95 -4.41
CA LEU A 973 23.47 -7.76 -3.82
C LEU A 973 24.84 -7.47 -4.45
N ALA A 974 25.72 -8.48 -4.55
CA ALA A 974 27.02 -8.33 -5.19
C ALA A 974 26.89 -7.92 -6.67
N ASN A 975 25.99 -8.56 -7.40
CA ASN A 975 25.74 -8.26 -8.81
C ASN A 975 25.21 -6.83 -9.03
N ARG A 976 24.43 -6.28 -8.10
CA ARG A 976 23.98 -4.88 -8.15
C ARG A 976 25.11 -3.88 -7.95
N LEU A 977 26.08 -4.20 -7.10
CA LEU A 977 27.27 -3.38 -6.91
C LEU A 977 28.21 -3.42 -8.13
N ILE A 978 28.36 -4.60 -8.74
CA ILE A 978 29.10 -4.76 -10.01
C ILE A 978 28.40 -3.96 -11.12
N GLU A 979 27.09 -4.09 -11.26
CA GLU A 979 26.30 -3.34 -12.24
C GLU A 979 26.42 -1.83 -12.03
N ALA A 980 26.40 -1.35 -10.79
CA ALA A 980 26.61 0.07 -10.50
C ALA A 980 27.97 0.56 -11.00
N SER A 981 29.00 -0.28 -10.95
CA SER A 981 30.32 0.04 -11.50
C SER A 981 30.33 -0.01 -13.04
N GLU A 982 29.78 -1.06 -13.65
CA GLU A 982 29.73 -1.21 -15.11
C GLU A 982 28.93 -0.10 -15.80
N ARG A 983 27.91 0.43 -15.11
CA ARG A 983 27.10 1.57 -15.57
C ARG A 983 27.69 2.93 -15.20
N ASN A 984 28.90 2.98 -14.63
CA ASN A 984 29.61 4.19 -14.24
C ASN A 984 28.91 5.05 -13.17
N TYR A 985 28.10 4.46 -12.30
CA TYR A 985 27.56 5.14 -11.11
C TYR A 985 28.56 5.25 -9.98
N TRP A 986 29.54 4.35 -9.98
CA TRP A 986 30.68 4.38 -9.09
C TRP A 986 31.91 3.82 -9.81
N ASN A 987 33.06 4.47 -9.64
CA ASN A 987 34.33 4.06 -10.24
C ASN A 987 35.30 3.61 -9.13
N PRO A 988 35.22 2.36 -8.66
CA PRO A 988 36.22 1.79 -7.75
C PRO A 988 37.62 1.77 -8.38
N ASP A 989 38.65 1.73 -7.54
CA ASP A 989 39.99 1.36 -8.02
C ASP A 989 40.02 -0.10 -8.50
N GLU A 990 41.02 -0.43 -9.32
CA GLU A 990 41.14 -1.75 -9.96
C GLU A 990 41.24 -2.90 -8.94
N GLU A 991 41.89 -2.65 -7.80
CA GLU A 991 42.01 -3.64 -6.73
C GLU A 991 40.65 -3.94 -6.08
N THR A 992 39.88 -2.90 -5.77
CA THR A 992 38.53 -3.01 -5.20
C THR A 992 37.57 -3.70 -6.16
N LEU A 993 37.63 -3.34 -7.45
CA LEU A 993 36.77 -3.96 -8.47
C LEU A 993 37.08 -5.46 -8.64
N GLU A 994 38.35 -5.82 -8.67
CA GLU A 994 38.78 -7.22 -8.78
C GLU A 994 38.45 -8.02 -7.51
N ALA A 995 38.51 -7.40 -6.34
CA ALA A 995 38.06 -8.02 -5.09
C ALA A 995 36.53 -8.24 -5.08
N LEU A 996 35.77 -7.26 -5.57
CA LEU A 996 34.30 -7.35 -5.69
C LEU A 996 33.89 -8.45 -6.66
N ARG A 997 34.54 -8.57 -7.82
CA ARG A 997 34.26 -9.64 -8.80
C ARG A 997 34.53 -11.03 -8.23
N ARG A 998 35.70 -11.23 -7.61
CA ARG A 998 36.04 -12.51 -6.95
C ARG A 998 35.05 -12.88 -5.84
N ALA A 999 34.61 -11.90 -5.05
CA ALA A 999 33.60 -12.12 -4.03
C ALA A 999 32.22 -12.47 -4.64
N GLY A 1000 31.86 -11.87 -5.77
CA GLY A 1000 30.66 -12.23 -6.53
C GLY A 1000 30.70 -13.66 -7.07
N GLU A 1001 31.82 -14.06 -7.67
CA GLU A 1001 32.06 -15.43 -8.16
C GLU A 1001 31.93 -16.46 -7.03
N GLU A 1002 32.50 -16.18 -5.85
CA GLU A 1002 32.37 -17.04 -4.67
C GLU A 1002 30.91 -17.22 -4.22
N LEU A 1003 30.12 -16.13 -4.25
CA LEU A 1003 28.69 -16.18 -3.91
C LEU A 1003 27.87 -16.97 -4.95
N GLU A 1004 28.22 -16.87 -6.23
CA GLU A 1004 27.62 -17.68 -7.30
C GLU A 1004 27.94 -19.17 -7.12
N ASP A 1005 29.20 -19.52 -6.84
CA ASP A 1005 29.62 -20.90 -6.57
C ASP A 1005 28.87 -21.51 -5.37
N ILE A 1006 28.69 -20.74 -4.29
CA ILE A 1006 27.90 -21.16 -3.12
C ILE A 1006 26.44 -21.38 -3.51
N MET A 1007 25.83 -20.46 -4.27
CA MET A 1007 24.44 -20.55 -4.70
C MET A 1007 24.18 -21.77 -5.61
N GLU A 1008 25.11 -22.07 -6.51
CA GLU A 1008 25.03 -23.22 -7.43
C GLU A 1008 25.46 -24.55 -6.78
N GLY A 1009 25.95 -24.52 -5.53
CA GLY A 1009 26.38 -25.71 -4.78
C GLY A 1009 27.73 -26.27 -5.26
N ILE A 1010 28.55 -25.46 -5.93
CA ILE A 1010 29.89 -25.81 -6.41
C ILE A 1010 30.89 -25.50 -5.29
N SER A 1011 31.07 -26.40 -4.33
CA SER A 1011 32.12 -26.19 -3.31
C SER A 1011 33.51 -26.50 -3.87
N ALA A 1012 34.55 -25.82 -3.36
CA ALA A 1012 35.95 -26.12 -3.66
C ALA A 1012 36.37 -27.59 -3.36
N GLU A 1013 35.61 -28.31 -2.52
CA GLU A 1013 35.80 -29.75 -2.26
C GLU A 1013 35.24 -30.65 -3.37
N ALA A 1014 34.34 -30.16 -4.23
CA ALA A 1014 33.82 -30.93 -5.36
C ALA A 1014 34.75 -30.87 -6.60
N VAL A 1015 35.70 -29.93 -6.61
CA VAL A 1015 36.64 -29.67 -7.72
C VAL A 1015 38.07 -30.13 -7.40
N ALA A 1016 38.39 -30.44 -6.13
CA ALA A 1016 39.66 -31.02 -5.68
C ALA A 1016 39.62 -32.55 -5.66
#